data_AF-A0A0D3HG00-F1
#
_entry.id   AF-A0A0D3HG00-F1
#
_cell.length_a   1.000
_cell.length_b   1.000
_cell.length_c   1.000
_cell.angle_alpha   90.00
_cell.angle_beta   90.00
_cell.angle_gamma   90.00
#
_symmetry.space_group_name_H-M   'P 1'
#
loop_
_entity.id
_entity.type
_entity.pdbx_description
1 polymer ?
#
loop_
_entity_poly.entity_id
_entity_poly.type
_entity_poly.pdbx_seq_one_letter_code
_entity_poly.pdbx_strand_id
1 'polypeptide(L)'
;MAAIVLLLFLVVGLMPVSNGQTTPFSPLFSVYLACGAGGNVVVTSDSPQRTFVPDDGELSGKSARFSNPDASPPSPLYAAARAGTSGFSYRLSYAAAAAPDGNTTLVLRLHFFPFASQSGDLLSARFSVSAMGRYVLLPSSFSPPRAGVVREFLLPSDGSGEFNVTFTPEAGGLAFVNAIELFPAPQELLWKFPLTAVNTDVSPSHQALETLYRLNVGGPTVTPTDDTMWRTWLPDDSYLSPATVSAVASIQGLINFDPTQGYTRMVAPDAVYKSQRTTNSSTSNVTWTFAADGNSSYVVRLHFCAFEELSSVIGEGVDFNVYLMQAMGTRELKAKDYATLSMPIQAFYVDYVTVVPTGGENLTVSIGRAASSDSKKAILNGLEIMKLRAVDMTPASSSGKTSKVVVVAVIAAVLGAAVLAGVALCVLLVRRRQRRATLPVPEEEEKESVGTPWSPFTPDGEGSFGSAVVTPRRMNMKLHIPLAEIMVATGDFDDANILGVGGFGNVYRGVLRDGTRVAVKRAKRASRQGFPEFQTEILVLSSIRHRHLVSLIGYCNERSEMILVYELMAHGTLRSHLYGSDAAAPPPPPLSWKQRLEICIGAAKGLHYLHTGHSDNIIHRDVKSTNILLGDGFVAKVADFGLSRVGPSTGQTHVSTAVKGSFGYLDPEYFKTRQLTDRSDVYSFGVVLFEVLCARPAIDQSLPPDEINLAEWAMQWSRRGRFDKIVDPAVAGDASTNSLRKFAETAGRCLADYGEQRPSMGDVVWNLEYCLQLQESQPSTETALDLDDSGAHLPRDIVVARRVAPLAPDASADAAGDDMSWSETASFTATGNVFSQIMSRDDRSRAPRTSYLLGLMDQKGFDGDRSESRLYVGNLDFRVSESDIIKMFSPFGKIIAEDFLWHTRGPKRGEPRGYAFVQYTTKEEAQLAKEKMNGRLVCGRPVVVHLASEKCFVDSGNSHRAMKDKKLAGGSGSKSVQTDRAAKIAAIKHKLKSLEDEGCSTKRPRFKSDDLPGSGKQSDKKC
;
A
#
# COMPACT_ATOMS: atom_id res chain seq x y z
N MET A 1 5.07 -2.84 -53.99
CA MET A 1 5.22 -1.63 -53.16
C MET A 1 3.94 -0.80 -53.12
N ALA A 2 3.57 -0.03 -54.15
CA ALA A 2 2.40 0.85 -54.12
C ALA A 2 1.08 0.19 -53.63
N ALA A 3 0.75 -1.01 -54.12
CA ALA A 3 -0.44 -1.74 -53.67
C ALA A 3 -0.41 -2.18 -52.19
N ILE A 4 0.78 -2.40 -51.61
CA ILE A 4 0.94 -2.77 -50.19
C ILE A 4 0.77 -1.53 -49.30
N VAL A 5 1.28 -0.38 -49.74
CA VAL A 5 1.05 0.91 -49.08
C VAL A 5 -0.43 1.27 -49.12
N LEU A 6 -1.11 1.06 -50.25
CA LEU A 6 -2.56 1.30 -50.38
C LEU A 6 -3.37 0.38 -49.45
N LEU A 7 -2.97 -0.89 -49.31
CA LEU A 7 -3.63 -1.83 -48.39
C LEU A 7 -3.43 -1.45 -46.92
N LEU A 8 -2.23 -0.96 -46.55
CA LEU A 8 -1.96 -0.44 -45.21
C LEU A 8 -2.82 0.80 -44.88
N PHE A 9 -2.97 1.73 -45.83
CA PHE A 9 -3.88 2.87 -45.66
C PHE A 9 -5.35 2.45 -45.51
N LEU A 10 -5.81 1.42 -46.26
CA LEU A 10 -7.17 0.89 -46.15
C LEU A 10 -7.43 0.12 -44.86
N VAL A 11 -6.43 -0.59 -44.31
CA VAL A 11 -6.55 -1.33 -43.04
C VAL A 11 -6.52 -0.39 -41.83
N VAL A 12 -5.73 0.70 -41.88
CA VAL A 12 -5.78 1.75 -40.85
C VAL A 12 -7.12 2.50 -40.87
N GLY A 13 -7.76 2.63 -42.03
CA GLY A 13 -9.09 3.26 -42.18
C GLY A 13 -10.29 2.41 -41.72
N LEU A 14 -10.08 1.18 -41.23
CA LEU A 14 -11.15 0.27 -40.80
C LEU A 14 -11.05 -0.18 -39.33
N MET A 15 -10.09 0.33 -38.58
CA MET A 15 -10.22 0.36 -37.12
C MET A 15 -11.35 1.35 -36.76
N PRO A 16 -12.23 1.03 -35.81
CA PRO A 16 -13.16 2.02 -35.30
C PRO A 16 -12.33 3.10 -34.58
N VAL A 17 -12.09 4.21 -35.26
CA VAL A 17 -11.82 5.47 -34.57
C VAL A 17 -13.05 5.72 -33.73
N SER A 18 -12.93 5.45 -32.43
CA SER A 18 -13.87 5.95 -31.45
C SER A 18 -13.70 7.46 -31.47
N ASN A 19 -14.51 8.13 -32.31
CA ASN A 19 -14.84 9.53 -32.09
C ASN A 19 -15.22 9.62 -30.63
N GLY A 20 -14.41 10.33 -29.84
CA GLY A 20 -14.51 10.40 -28.40
C GLY A 20 -15.75 11.16 -27.98
N GLN A 21 -16.93 10.57 -28.19
CA GLN A 21 -18.16 11.01 -27.57
C GLN A 21 -17.96 10.89 -26.07
N THR A 22 -17.78 12.04 -25.43
CA THR A 22 -17.85 12.18 -23.98
C THR A 22 -19.18 11.61 -23.53
N THR A 23 -19.14 10.48 -22.83
CA THR A 23 -20.29 10.02 -22.04
C THR A 23 -20.66 11.15 -21.08
N PRO A 24 -21.87 11.74 -21.17
CA PRO A 24 -22.22 12.88 -20.34
C PRO A 24 -22.21 12.47 -18.86
N PHE A 25 -21.82 13.38 -17.96
CA PHE A 25 -21.74 13.04 -16.54
C PHE A 25 -23.12 12.69 -15.98
N SER A 26 -23.20 11.49 -15.39
CA SER A 26 -24.41 10.97 -14.75
C SER A 26 -24.03 10.46 -13.35
N PRO A 27 -24.27 11.24 -12.28
CA PRO A 27 -23.95 10.83 -10.92
C PRO A 27 -24.89 9.72 -10.41
N LEU A 28 -24.42 8.92 -9.44
CA LEU A 28 -25.22 7.84 -8.82
C LEU A 28 -26.53 8.33 -8.20
N PHE A 29 -26.56 9.57 -7.72
CA PHE A 29 -27.77 10.30 -7.37
C PHE A 29 -27.55 11.80 -7.63
N SER A 30 -28.61 12.58 -7.73
CA SER A 30 -28.53 14.04 -7.71
C SER A 30 -29.75 14.65 -7.06
N VAL A 31 -29.53 15.75 -6.35
CA VAL A 31 -30.57 16.62 -5.78
C VAL A 31 -30.33 18.01 -6.35
N TYR A 32 -31.27 18.49 -7.17
CA TYR A 32 -31.21 19.79 -7.83
C TYR A 32 -32.45 20.60 -7.43
N LEU A 33 -32.27 21.61 -6.57
CA LEU A 33 -33.36 22.43 -6.04
C LEU A 33 -33.35 23.84 -6.64
N ALA A 34 -34.47 24.28 -7.20
CA ALA A 34 -34.71 25.67 -7.61
C ALA A 34 -35.41 26.40 -6.45
N CYS A 35 -34.62 27.08 -5.63
CA CYS A 35 -35.06 27.61 -4.34
C CYS A 35 -36.00 28.82 -4.51
N GLY A 36 -37.23 28.67 -4.04
CA GLY A 36 -38.29 29.67 -4.17
C GLY A 36 -39.04 29.63 -5.50
N ALA A 37 -38.72 28.70 -6.42
CA ALA A 37 -39.43 28.56 -7.69
C ALA A 37 -40.88 28.06 -7.50
N GLY A 38 -41.76 28.44 -8.43
CA GLY A 38 -43.16 27.98 -8.46
C GLY A 38 -43.38 26.61 -9.10
N GLY A 39 -42.37 26.05 -9.76
CA GLY A 39 -42.41 24.82 -10.53
C GLY A 39 -41.00 24.41 -10.99
N ASN A 40 -40.90 23.30 -11.72
CA ASN A 40 -39.61 22.78 -12.18
C ASN A 40 -38.91 23.78 -13.13
N VAL A 41 -37.62 24.02 -12.89
CA VAL A 41 -36.77 24.86 -13.74
C VAL A 41 -35.84 23.95 -14.53
N VAL A 42 -35.91 24.02 -15.86
CA VAL A 42 -35.10 23.16 -16.75
C VAL A 42 -34.01 24.00 -17.40
N VAL A 43 -32.76 23.63 -17.21
CA VAL A 43 -31.60 24.30 -17.78
C VAL A 43 -31.25 23.61 -19.10
N THR A 44 -31.82 24.12 -20.20
CA THR A 44 -31.70 23.57 -21.56
C THR A 44 -30.31 23.70 -22.18
N SER A 45 -29.47 24.59 -21.66
CA SER A 45 -28.08 24.78 -22.10
C SER A 45 -27.14 23.67 -21.63
N ASP A 46 -27.49 22.97 -20.55
CA ASP A 46 -26.62 22.01 -19.89
C ASP A 46 -26.61 20.67 -20.65
N SER A 47 -25.46 19.99 -20.66
CA SER A 47 -25.29 18.66 -21.27
C SER A 47 -24.75 17.67 -20.23
N PRO A 48 -25.53 16.67 -19.76
CA PRO A 48 -26.95 16.46 -20.06
C PRO A 48 -27.83 17.58 -19.47
N GLN A 49 -29.02 17.73 -20.04
CA GLN A 49 -30.02 18.73 -19.61
C GLN A 49 -30.45 18.48 -18.16
N ARG A 50 -30.32 19.50 -17.30
CA ARG A 50 -30.66 19.39 -15.88
C ARG A 50 -32.03 19.97 -15.56
N THR A 51 -32.78 19.26 -14.72
CA THR A 51 -34.08 19.70 -14.19
C THR A 51 -33.96 19.90 -12.69
N PHE A 52 -34.24 21.11 -12.23
CA PHE A 52 -34.28 21.50 -10.83
C PHE A 52 -35.74 21.53 -10.36
N VAL A 53 -36.02 20.94 -9.19
CA VAL A 53 -37.37 20.86 -8.61
C VAL A 53 -37.59 21.96 -7.56
N PRO A 54 -38.85 22.38 -7.29
CA PRO A 54 -39.17 23.25 -6.17
C PRO A 54 -38.75 22.68 -4.83
N ASP A 55 -38.41 23.56 -3.89
CA ASP A 55 -37.74 23.24 -2.63
C ASP A 55 -38.69 23.17 -1.41
N ASP A 56 -40.01 23.22 -1.61
CA ASP A 56 -40.98 23.29 -0.51
C ASP A 56 -41.09 22.02 0.35
N GLY A 57 -40.65 20.86 -0.17
CA GLY A 57 -40.68 19.58 0.56
C GLY A 57 -39.50 19.36 1.51
N GLU A 58 -38.35 19.98 1.23
CA GLU A 58 -37.06 19.69 1.89
C GLU A 58 -36.69 20.73 2.96
N LEU A 59 -37.59 21.66 3.26
CA LEU A 59 -37.32 22.91 3.98
C LEU A 59 -37.80 22.88 5.44
N SER A 60 -36.99 23.44 6.34
CA SER A 60 -37.32 23.66 7.75
C SER A 60 -36.94 25.06 8.23
N GLY A 61 -37.71 25.61 9.18
CA GLY A 61 -37.56 27.00 9.65
C GLY A 61 -38.50 27.98 8.96
N LYS A 62 -38.37 29.29 9.26
CA LYS A 62 -39.21 30.34 8.64
C LYS A 62 -38.45 31.00 7.49
N SER A 63 -38.96 30.86 6.28
CA SER A 63 -38.50 31.55 5.08
C SER A 63 -39.67 31.78 4.11
N ALA A 64 -39.45 32.60 3.09
CA ALA A 64 -40.42 32.97 2.07
C ALA A 64 -39.81 32.89 0.66
N ARG A 65 -40.66 32.83 -0.35
CA ARG A 65 -40.26 32.88 -1.76
C ARG A 65 -40.09 34.34 -2.18
N PHE A 66 -39.02 34.63 -2.91
CA PHE A 66 -38.70 35.94 -3.47
C PHE A 66 -38.64 35.78 -4.99
N SER A 67 -39.44 36.56 -5.72
CA SER A 67 -39.37 36.62 -7.17
C SER A 67 -38.42 37.72 -7.60
N ASN A 68 -37.56 37.43 -8.59
CA ASN A 68 -36.72 38.43 -9.23
C ASN A 68 -37.59 39.30 -10.16
N PRO A 69 -37.54 40.64 -10.07
CA PRO A 69 -38.26 41.52 -11.00
C PRO A 69 -37.64 41.57 -12.40
N ASP A 70 -36.41 41.09 -12.59
CA ASP A 70 -35.80 40.94 -13.91
C ASP A 70 -36.50 39.82 -14.70
N ALA A 71 -37.00 40.15 -15.88
CA ALA A 71 -37.69 39.22 -16.78
C ALA A 71 -36.74 38.27 -17.52
N SER A 72 -35.44 38.58 -17.57
CA SER A 72 -34.42 37.80 -18.29
C SER A 72 -33.11 37.70 -17.48
N PRO A 73 -33.13 37.08 -16.29
CA PRO A 73 -31.93 36.92 -15.48
C PRO A 73 -30.88 36.03 -16.18
N PRO A 74 -29.58 36.14 -15.82
CA PRO A 74 -28.49 35.41 -16.51
C PRO A 74 -28.60 33.88 -16.51
N SER A 75 -29.41 33.31 -15.61
CA SER A 75 -29.80 31.91 -15.59
C SER A 75 -31.26 31.81 -15.13
N PRO A 76 -32.07 30.88 -15.66
CA PRO A 76 -33.44 30.66 -15.19
C PRO A 76 -33.51 30.25 -13.71
N LEU A 77 -32.40 29.72 -13.13
CA LEU A 77 -32.29 29.47 -11.70
C LEU A 77 -32.33 30.75 -10.85
N TYR A 78 -32.08 31.92 -11.43
CA TYR A 78 -32.03 33.21 -10.73
C TYR A 78 -33.33 34.02 -10.89
N ALA A 79 -34.39 33.42 -11.45
CA ALA A 79 -35.73 34.01 -11.50
C ALA A 79 -36.41 34.05 -10.11
N ALA A 80 -35.93 33.25 -9.15
CA ALA A 80 -36.42 33.21 -7.78
C ALA A 80 -35.29 33.01 -6.76
N ALA A 81 -35.61 33.19 -5.48
CA ALA A 81 -34.81 32.80 -4.34
C ALA A 81 -35.70 32.35 -3.17
N ARG A 82 -35.18 31.50 -2.28
CA ARG A 82 -35.72 31.29 -0.93
C ARG A 82 -34.94 32.17 0.03
N ALA A 83 -35.61 32.98 0.84
CA ALA A 83 -34.95 33.88 1.82
C ALA A 83 -35.68 33.94 3.17
N GLY A 84 -34.93 34.21 4.24
CA GLY A 84 -35.47 34.27 5.61
C GLY A 84 -34.72 35.27 6.51
N THR A 85 -35.48 35.91 7.40
CA THR A 85 -34.97 36.79 8.48
C THR A 85 -34.61 36.04 9.76
N SER A 86 -34.90 34.74 9.80
CA SER A 86 -34.44 33.80 10.82
C SER A 86 -33.79 32.60 10.15
N GLY A 87 -32.94 31.87 10.88
CA GLY A 87 -32.27 30.69 10.34
C GLY A 87 -33.25 29.65 9.78
N PHE A 88 -32.90 29.09 8.63
CA PHE A 88 -33.65 28.02 7.96
C PHE A 88 -32.67 26.96 7.42
N SER A 89 -33.14 25.73 7.30
CA SER A 89 -32.31 24.60 6.89
C SER A 89 -33.01 23.73 5.87
N TYR A 90 -32.26 23.27 4.88
CA TYR A 90 -32.66 22.14 4.04
C TYR A 90 -32.16 20.83 4.62
N ARG A 91 -32.98 19.80 4.51
CA ARG A 91 -32.63 18.41 4.75
C ARG A 91 -32.74 17.68 3.42
N LEU A 92 -31.61 17.22 2.89
CA LEU A 92 -31.53 16.61 1.56
C LEU A 92 -31.31 15.11 1.71
N SER A 93 -32.34 14.31 1.48
CA SER A 93 -32.28 12.85 1.62
C SER A 93 -31.79 12.16 0.34
N TYR A 94 -30.98 11.11 0.48
CA TYR A 94 -30.50 10.24 -0.59
C TYR A 94 -30.31 8.80 -0.07
N ALA A 95 -30.20 7.82 -0.97
CA ALA A 95 -29.97 6.43 -0.55
C ALA A 95 -28.58 6.29 0.09
N ALA A 96 -28.50 5.91 1.37
CA ALA A 96 -27.24 5.76 2.11
C ALA A 96 -26.21 4.86 1.39
N ALA A 97 -26.68 3.79 0.71
CA ALA A 97 -25.84 2.91 -0.10
C ALA A 97 -25.15 3.59 -1.30
N ALA A 98 -25.67 4.73 -1.77
CA ALA A 98 -25.11 5.49 -2.88
C ALA A 98 -23.97 6.45 -2.47
N ALA A 99 -23.77 6.69 -1.17
CA ALA A 99 -22.59 7.37 -0.63
C ALA A 99 -22.24 6.88 0.79
N PRO A 100 -21.61 5.69 0.93
CA PRO A 100 -21.20 5.14 2.21
C PRO A 100 -20.26 6.06 3.01
N ASP A 101 -20.28 5.94 4.34
CA ASP A 101 -19.42 6.71 5.24
C ASP A 101 -17.93 6.52 4.92
N GLY A 102 -17.15 7.59 5.06
CA GLY A 102 -15.70 7.63 4.87
C GLY A 102 -15.18 7.41 3.44
N ASN A 103 -16.00 6.84 2.53
CA ASN A 103 -15.55 6.36 1.22
C ASN A 103 -16.10 7.16 0.03
N THR A 104 -17.09 8.04 0.24
CA THR A 104 -17.65 8.91 -0.80
C THR A 104 -17.54 10.38 -0.41
N THR A 105 -17.11 11.21 -1.37
CA THR A 105 -17.14 12.67 -1.26
C THR A 105 -18.34 13.19 -2.05
N LEU A 106 -19.06 14.16 -1.50
CA LEU A 106 -20.19 14.83 -2.11
C LEU A 106 -19.75 16.20 -2.62
N VAL A 107 -20.23 16.59 -3.80
CA VAL A 107 -20.18 17.97 -4.31
C VAL A 107 -21.46 18.67 -3.86
N LEU A 108 -21.31 19.77 -3.13
CA LEU A 108 -22.39 20.71 -2.84
C LEU A 108 -22.13 22.01 -3.61
N ARG A 109 -23.08 22.48 -4.42
CA ARG A 109 -23.05 23.82 -5.01
C ARG A 109 -24.21 24.66 -4.51
N LEU A 110 -23.90 25.88 -4.10
CA LEU A 110 -24.86 26.87 -3.62
C LEU A 110 -24.82 28.09 -4.55
N HIS A 111 -25.97 28.42 -5.13
CA HIS A 111 -26.11 29.54 -6.05
C HIS A 111 -26.68 30.75 -5.32
N PHE A 112 -25.98 31.88 -5.44
CA PHE A 112 -26.40 33.16 -4.89
C PHE A 112 -26.36 34.23 -5.99
N PHE A 113 -27.53 34.74 -6.37
CA PHE A 113 -27.70 35.87 -7.26
C PHE A 113 -28.63 36.88 -6.56
N PRO A 114 -28.08 37.93 -5.92
CA PRO A 114 -28.87 38.88 -5.16
C PRO A 114 -29.63 39.84 -6.08
N PHE A 115 -30.91 40.06 -5.79
CA PHE A 115 -31.77 41.03 -6.45
C PHE A 115 -32.62 41.79 -5.42
N ALA A 116 -33.05 43.00 -5.76
CA ALA A 116 -34.04 43.74 -4.98
C ALA A 116 -35.43 43.21 -5.31
N SER A 117 -36.26 42.94 -4.31
CA SER A 117 -37.65 42.50 -4.48
C SER A 117 -38.59 43.29 -3.57
N GLN A 118 -39.90 43.26 -3.85
CA GLN A 118 -40.91 43.91 -3.00
C GLN A 118 -40.93 43.31 -1.57
N SER A 119 -40.51 42.05 -1.43
CA SER A 119 -40.40 41.33 -0.16
C SER A 119 -39.13 41.65 0.65
N GLY A 120 -38.18 42.40 0.08
CA GLY A 120 -36.90 42.76 0.70
C GLY A 120 -35.72 42.79 -0.28
N ASP A 121 -34.63 43.43 0.12
CA ASP A 121 -33.42 43.58 -0.71
C ASP A 121 -32.35 42.53 -0.38
N LEU A 122 -32.14 41.58 -1.30
CA LEU A 122 -31.13 40.53 -1.16
C LEU A 122 -29.69 41.04 -1.38
N LEU A 123 -29.50 42.25 -1.94
CA LEU A 123 -28.19 42.87 -2.09
C LEU A 123 -27.56 43.28 -0.74
N SER A 124 -28.40 43.41 0.29
CA SER A 124 -27.99 43.72 1.68
C SER A 124 -27.68 42.49 2.53
N ALA A 125 -27.93 41.27 1.99
CA ALA A 125 -27.86 40.03 2.75
C ALA A 125 -26.45 39.72 3.28
N ARG A 126 -26.42 39.30 4.56
CA ARG A 126 -25.23 38.86 5.31
C ARG A 126 -25.62 37.66 6.16
N PHE A 127 -24.94 36.53 5.96
CA PHE A 127 -25.33 35.26 6.58
C PHE A 127 -24.21 34.23 6.56
N SER A 128 -24.19 33.35 7.55
CA SER A 128 -23.36 32.14 7.53
C SER A 128 -24.10 30.97 6.90
N VAL A 129 -23.34 30.02 6.37
CA VAL A 129 -23.85 28.72 5.92
C VAL A 129 -23.05 27.61 6.58
N SER A 130 -23.74 26.64 7.15
CA SER A 130 -23.15 25.43 7.73
C SER A 130 -23.77 24.17 7.14
N ALA A 131 -23.00 23.08 7.10
CA ALA A 131 -23.46 21.78 6.58
C ALA A 131 -23.13 20.64 7.55
N MET A 132 -24.00 19.62 7.53
CA MET A 132 -23.90 18.37 8.31
C MET A 132 -23.73 18.59 9.84
N GLY A 133 -24.08 19.77 10.34
CA GLY A 133 -23.87 20.16 11.75
C GLY A 133 -22.40 20.25 12.20
N ARG A 134 -21.43 20.09 11.30
CA ARG A 134 -19.98 19.97 11.62
C ARG A 134 -19.05 20.87 10.79
N TYR A 135 -19.53 21.42 9.67
CA TYR A 135 -18.74 22.28 8.78
C TYR A 135 -19.34 23.69 8.69
N VAL A 136 -18.53 24.71 8.93
CA VAL A 136 -18.87 26.10 8.59
C VAL A 136 -18.37 26.40 7.18
N LEU A 137 -19.30 26.38 6.22
CA LEU A 137 -19.01 26.56 4.78
C LEU A 137 -18.79 28.02 4.41
N LEU A 138 -19.60 28.93 4.96
CA LEU A 138 -19.48 30.37 4.74
C LEU A 138 -19.58 31.11 6.09
N PRO A 139 -18.68 32.08 6.37
CA PRO A 139 -18.69 32.85 7.62
C PRO A 139 -19.90 33.79 7.69
N SER A 140 -20.26 34.27 8.88
CA SER A 140 -21.39 35.19 9.08
C SER A 140 -21.29 36.50 8.31
N SER A 141 -20.07 36.93 7.99
CA SER A 141 -19.78 38.13 7.19
C SER A 141 -19.97 37.95 5.68
N PHE A 142 -20.26 36.73 5.20
CA PHE A 142 -20.44 36.46 3.77
C PHE A 142 -21.62 37.25 3.20
N SER A 143 -21.35 37.92 2.08
CA SER A 143 -22.33 38.71 1.33
C SER A 143 -22.11 38.43 -0.16
N PRO A 144 -23.13 37.92 -0.90
CA PRO A 144 -22.99 37.60 -2.31
C PRO A 144 -22.68 38.84 -3.18
N PRO A 145 -21.78 38.74 -4.18
CA PRO A 145 -21.52 39.83 -5.12
C PRO A 145 -22.72 40.07 -6.04
N ARG A 146 -22.87 41.31 -6.54
CA ARG A 146 -24.00 41.70 -7.42
C ARG A 146 -24.11 40.91 -8.72
N ALA A 147 -22.99 40.42 -9.26
CA ALA A 147 -22.98 39.56 -10.45
C ALA A 147 -23.45 38.12 -10.17
N GLY A 148 -23.66 37.79 -8.89
CA GLY A 148 -23.88 36.43 -8.40
C GLY A 148 -22.59 35.62 -8.25
N VAL A 149 -22.69 34.51 -7.53
CA VAL A 149 -21.61 33.54 -7.30
C VAL A 149 -22.19 32.14 -7.10
N VAL A 150 -21.48 31.14 -7.59
CA VAL A 150 -21.69 29.73 -7.24
C VAL A 150 -20.56 29.32 -6.30
N ARG A 151 -20.90 28.82 -5.11
CA ARG A 151 -19.93 28.29 -4.14
C ARG A 151 -19.95 26.77 -4.20
N GLU A 152 -18.82 26.17 -4.55
CA GLU A 152 -18.64 24.72 -4.70
C GLU A 152 -17.83 24.16 -3.54
N PHE A 153 -18.35 23.11 -2.89
CA PHE A 153 -17.72 22.44 -1.76
C PHE A 153 -17.61 20.94 -2.01
N LEU A 154 -16.48 20.34 -1.63
CA LEU A 154 -16.27 18.90 -1.58
C LEU A 154 -16.34 18.46 -0.11
N LEU A 155 -17.30 17.61 0.22
CA LEU A 155 -17.68 17.28 1.60
C LEU A 155 -17.70 15.75 1.78
N PRO A 156 -16.97 15.17 2.75
CA PRO A 156 -17.07 13.75 3.05
C PRO A 156 -18.51 13.38 3.43
N SER A 157 -19.04 12.29 2.86
CA SER A 157 -20.28 11.66 3.34
C SER A 157 -20.09 11.21 4.80
N ASP A 158 -21.20 11.14 5.55
CA ASP A 158 -21.28 10.48 6.86
C ASP A 158 -22.08 9.16 6.81
N GLY A 159 -22.45 8.71 5.60
CA GLY A 159 -23.22 7.49 5.37
C GLY A 159 -24.65 7.50 5.89
N SER A 160 -25.14 8.63 6.41
CA SER A 160 -26.48 8.72 7.02
C SER A 160 -27.63 8.65 6.00
N GLY A 161 -27.36 8.98 4.73
CA GLY A 161 -28.38 9.22 3.72
C GLY A 161 -29.09 10.58 3.85
N GLU A 162 -28.61 11.46 4.72
CA GLU A 162 -29.24 12.74 5.06
C GLU A 162 -28.19 13.86 5.05
N PHE A 163 -28.41 14.91 4.27
CA PHE A 163 -27.48 16.03 4.17
C PHE A 163 -28.17 17.35 4.54
N ASN A 164 -27.83 17.88 5.71
CA ASN A 164 -28.42 19.12 6.22
C ASN A 164 -27.57 20.34 5.83
N VAL A 165 -28.19 21.38 5.28
CA VAL A 165 -27.57 22.70 5.02
C VAL A 165 -28.37 23.78 5.73
N THR A 166 -27.73 24.56 6.60
CA THR A 166 -28.36 25.61 7.40
C THR A 166 -27.85 26.99 6.99
N PHE A 167 -28.78 27.91 6.73
CA PHE A 167 -28.54 29.31 6.41
C PHE A 167 -28.92 30.14 7.64
N THR A 168 -27.98 30.90 8.20
CA THR A 168 -28.19 31.72 9.40
C THR A 168 -27.91 33.19 9.11
N PRO A 169 -28.93 34.08 9.08
CA PRO A 169 -28.72 35.51 8.87
C PRO A 169 -27.95 36.16 10.02
N GLU A 170 -27.21 37.22 9.70
CA GLU A 170 -26.74 38.18 10.70
C GLU A 170 -27.92 38.82 11.44
N ALA A 171 -27.70 39.34 12.65
CA ALA A 171 -28.77 39.86 13.50
C ALA A 171 -29.54 41.01 12.81
N GLY A 172 -30.82 40.76 12.47
CA GLY A 172 -31.67 41.71 11.74
C GLY A 172 -31.49 41.71 10.21
N GLY A 173 -30.63 40.84 9.68
CA GLY A 173 -30.38 40.68 8.25
C GLY A 173 -31.26 39.62 7.57
N LEU A 174 -30.87 39.28 6.35
CA LEU A 174 -31.48 38.24 5.51
C LEU A 174 -30.43 37.20 5.10
N ALA A 175 -30.85 35.93 5.07
CA ALA A 175 -30.13 34.85 4.41
C ALA A 175 -30.96 34.37 3.21
N PHE A 176 -30.32 34.00 2.10
CA PHE A 176 -31.02 33.52 0.90
C PHE A 176 -30.18 32.53 0.09
N VAL A 177 -30.86 31.78 -0.79
CA VAL A 177 -30.25 30.92 -1.82
C VAL A 177 -31.19 30.82 -3.03
N ASN A 178 -30.64 30.75 -4.24
CA ASN A 178 -31.40 30.63 -5.50
C ASN A 178 -31.49 29.18 -5.99
N ALA A 179 -30.42 28.39 -5.83
CA ALA A 179 -30.41 26.98 -6.16
C ALA A 179 -29.38 26.20 -5.33
N ILE A 180 -29.64 24.91 -5.16
CA ILE A 180 -28.77 23.95 -4.48
C ILE A 180 -28.56 22.74 -5.39
N GLU A 181 -27.32 22.33 -5.58
CA GLU A 181 -26.95 21.06 -6.21
C GLU A 181 -26.22 20.17 -5.18
N LEU A 182 -26.64 18.91 -5.04
CA LEU A 182 -25.93 17.89 -4.24
C LEU A 182 -25.82 16.59 -5.04
N PHE A 183 -24.61 16.08 -5.24
CA PHE A 183 -24.35 14.82 -5.94
C PHE A 183 -22.98 14.24 -5.53
N PRO A 184 -22.71 12.93 -5.66
CA PRO A 184 -21.40 12.35 -5.37
C PRO A 184 -20.35 12.82 -6.39
N ALA A 185 -19.15 13.12 -5.90
CA ALA A 185 -18.00 13.45 -6.72
C ALA A 185 -17.54 12.21 -7.51
N PRO A 186 -17.19 12.35 -8.81
CA PRO A 186 -16.48 11.31 -9.56
C PRO A 186 -15.18 10.97 -8.86
N GLN A 187 -14.79 9.69 -8.87
CA GLN A 187 -13.55 9.23 -8.25
C GLN A 187 -12.32 9.90 -8.88
N GLU A 188 -12.41 10.27 -10.16
CA GLU A 188 -11.36 10.94 -10.93
C GLU A 188 -11.13 12.40 -10.50
N LEU A 189 -12.18 13.07 -9.99
CA LEU A 189 -12.03 14.43 -9.46
C LEU A 189 -11.27 14.43 -8.13
N LEU A 190 -11.37 13.34 -7.38
CA LEU A 190 -10.63 13.12 -6.14
C LEU A 190 -9.14 12.92 -6.44
N TRP A 191 -8.31 13.60 -5.67
CA TRP A 191 -6.86 13.49 -5.71
C TRP A 191 -6.31 12.07 -5.56
N LYS A 192 -5.20 11.82 -6.25
CA LYS A 192 -4.34 10.68 -6.00
C LYS A 192 -3.47 10.95 -4.77
N PHE A 193 -3.59 10.12 -3.72
CA PHE A 193 -2.67 10.19 -2.58
C PHE A 193 -1.35 9.44 -2.85
N PRO A 194 -0.20 9.93 -2.34
CA PRO A 194 -0.02 11.15 -1.55
C PRO A 194 0.06 12.42 -2.41
N LEU A 195 -0.32 13.56 -1.81
CA LEU A 195 -0.16 14.90 -2.37
C LEU A 195 1.27 15.41 -2.18
N THR A 196 1.72 16.30 -3.06
CA THR A 196 3.00 16.99 -2.89
C THR A 196 2.86 18.14 -1.88
N ALA A 197 3.35 17.96 -0.67
CA ALA A 197 3.27 18.98 0.37
C ALA A 197 4.40 20.02 0.23
N VAL A 198 4.04 21.31 0.27
CA VAL A 198 4.97 22.44 0.10
C VAL A 198 4.81 23.39 1.29
N ASN A 199 5.87 23.50 2.10
CA ASN A 199 5.91 24.23 3.38
C ASN A 199 4.83 23.79 4.39
N THR A 200 4.41 22.52 4.38
CA THR A 200 3.35 22.02 5.28
C THR A 200 3.41 20.51 5.52
N ASP A 201 2.94 20.07 6.69
CA ASP A 201 2.70 18.66 7.05
C ASP A 201 1.19 18.29 7.00
N VAL A 202 0.35 19.14 6.40
CA VAL A 202 -1.10 18.94 6.36
C VAL A 202 -1.47 17.86 5.36
N SER A 203 -1.83 16.66 5.86
CA SER A 203 -2.63 15.70 5.11
C SER A 203 -4.11 16.12 5.17
N PRO A 204 -4.77 16.40 4.02
CA PRO A 204 -6.16 16.86 3.99
C PRO A 204 -7.18 15.71 3.89
N SER A 205 -6.76 14.46 4.16
CA SER A 205 -7.65 13.30 4.18
C SER A 205 -8.86 13.53 5.10
N HIS A 206 -10.07 13.33 4.55
CA HIS A 206 -11.37 13.51 5.23
C HIS A 206 -11.69 14.96 5.68
N GLN A 207 -11.06 15.98 5.10
CA GLN A 207 -11.45 17.38 5.31
C GLN A 207 -12.39 17.88 4.22
N ALA A 208 -13.21 18.87 4.57
CA ALA A 208 -14.05 19.58 3.63
C ALA A 208 -13.22 20.60 2.83
N LEU A 209 -13.50 20.76 1.54
CA LEU A 209 -12.85 21.74 0.67
C LEU A 209 -13.85 22.73 0.09
N GLU A 210 -13.41 23.96 -0.17
CA GLU A 210 -14.13 24.97 -0.96
C GLU A 210 -13.31 25.30 -2.21
N THR A 211 -13.87 25.13 -3.41
CA THR A 211 -13.22 25.60 -4.65
C THR A 211 -13.28 27.13 -4.70
N LEU A 212 -12.12 27.79 -4.73
CA LEU A 212 -12.03 29.26 -4.79
C LEU A 212 -11.71 29.78 -6.20
N TYR A 213 -10.77 29.13 -6.89
CA TYR A 213 -10.31 29.54 -8.22
C TYR A 213 -10.20 28.33 -9.14
N ARG A 214 -10.56 28.54 -10.41
CA ARG A 214 -10.53 27.54 -11.48
C ARG A 214 -10.23 28.27 -12.79
N LEU A 215 -9.02 28.12 -13.32
CA LEU A 215 -8.48 28.91 -14.42
C LEU A 215 -8.13 28.04 -15.64
N ASN A 216 -8.55 28.50 -16.81
CA ASN A 216 -8.08 28.03 -18.11
C ASN A 216 -6.85 28.88 -18.51
N VAL A 217 -5.65 28.33 -18.43
CA VAL A 217 -4.41 29.11 -18.50
C VAL A 217 -3.99 29.33 -19.95
N GLY A 218 -3.96 30.61 -20.36
CA GLY A 218 -3.80 31.01 -21.76
C GLY A 218 -5.05 30.76 -22.62
N GLY A 219 -6.19 30.45 -22.01
CA GLY A 219 -7.42 30.09 -22.71
C GLY A 219 -8.60 31.02 -22.40
N PRO A 220 -9.67 30.98 -23.23
CA PRO A 220 -10.90 31.72 -22.96
C PRO A 220 -11.69 31.08 -21.81
N THR A 221 -12.71 31.80 -21.32
CA THR A 221 -13.68 31.27 -20.36
C THR A 221 -14.31 29.98 -20.89
N VAL A 222 -14.23 28.90 -20.11
CA VAL A 222 -15.02 27.68 -20.38
C VAL A 222 -16.31 27.78 -19.58
N THR A 223 -17.44 27.65 -20.25
CA THR A 223 -18.78 27.73 -19.65
C THR A 223 -19.28 26.36 -19.18
N PRO A 224 -20.33 26.31 -18.32
CA PRO A 224 -20.97 25.06 -17.91
C PRO A 224 -21.49 24.16 -19.05
N THR A 225 -21.69 24.73 -20.25
CA THR A 225 -22.07 24.01 -21.47
C THR A 225 -20.94 23.19 -22.07
N ASP A 226 -19.69 23.60 -21.81
CA ASP A 226 -18.48 23.14 -22.47
C ASP A 226 -17.57 22.36 -21.49
N ASP A 227 -17.96 22.27 -20.22
CA ASP A 227 -17.33 21.50 -19.15
C ASP A 227 -18.12 20.22 -18.83
N THR A 228 -17.40 19.13 -18.54
CA THR A 228 -17.96 17.81 -18.25
C THR A 228 -18.79 17.70 -16.97
N MET A 229 -18.71 18.68 -16.07
CA MET A 229 -19.44 18.74 -14.80
C MET A 229 -20.05 20.14 -14.56
N TRP A 230 -20.39 20.86 -15.62
CA TRP A 230 -21.04 22.18 -15.55
C TRP A 230 -20.23 23.24 -14.78
N ARG A 231 -18.90 23.12 -14.73
CA ARG A 231 -18.00 24.08 -14.08
C ARG A 231 -17.68 25.24 -15.01
N THR A 232 -17.40 26.40 -14.42
CA THR A 232 -16.84 27.54 -15.14
C THR A 232 -15.33 27.60 -14.91
N TRP A 233 -14.54 27.73 -15.98
CA TRP A 233 -13.10 28.01 -15.90
C TRP A 233 -12.85 29.44 -16.43
N LEU A 234 -12.14 30.27 -15.66
CA LEU A 234 -11.88 31.67 -16.00
C LEU A 234 -10.53 31.85 -16.72
N PRO A 235 -10.35 32.89 -17.57
CA PRO A 235 -9.03 33.27 -18.06
C PRO A 235 -8.08 33.64 -16.91
N ASP A 236 -6.78 33.42 -17.09
CA ASP A 236 -5.79 33.60 -16.03
C ASP A 236 -5.13 34.99 -15.99
N ASP A 237 -5.32 35.83 -17.02
CA ASP A 237 -4.61 37.09 -17.20
C ASP A 237 -4.75 38.08 -16.02
N SER A 238 -5.90 38.10 -15.36
CA SER A 238 -6.17 38.97 -14.19
C SER A 238 -5.40 38.59 -12.93
N TYR A 239 -4.75 37.42 -12.90
CA TYR A 239 -4.00 36.91 -11.75
C TYR A 239 -2.47 37.00 -11.95
N LEU A 240 -2.00 37.37 -13.14
CA LEU A 240 -0.57 37.38 -13.48
C LEU A 240 0.22 38.54 -12.84
N SER A 241 1.42 38.24 -12.36
CA SER A 241 2.32 39.23 -11.77
C SER A 241 3.80 38.93 -12.10
N PRO A 242 4.48 39.72 -12.96
CA PRO A 242 3.96 40.73 -13.88
C PRO A 242 3.40 40.09 -15.18
N ALA A 243 2.34 40.67 -15.74
CA ALA A 243 1.69 40.15 -16.95
C ALA A 243 2.59 40.07 -18.21
N THR A 244 3.66 40.88 -18.28
CA THR A 244 4.54 41.04 -19.47
C THR A 244 5.52 39.89 -19.72
N VAL A 245 5.59 38.89 -18.83
CA VAL A 245 6.67 37.88 -18.79
C VAL A 245 6.31 36.57 -19.54
N SER A 246 5.09 36.46 -20.06
CA SER A 246 4.54 35.22 -20.61
C SER A 246 4.21 35.28 -22.11
N ALA A 247 4.11 34.10 -22.73
CA ALA A 247 3.53 33.87 -24.05
C ALA A 247 2.39 32.85 -23.94
N VAL A 248 1.48 32.82 -24.92
CA VAL A 248 0.31 31.92 -24.94
C VAL A 248 0.29 31.14 -26.25
N ALA A 249 -0.06 29.86 -26.18
CA ALA A 249 -0.17 28.96 -27.32
C ALA A 249 -1.43 28.09 -27.21
N SER A 250 -1.92 27.60 -28.36
CA SER A 250 -3.08 26.71 -28.42
C SER A 250 -2.98 25.67 -29.53
N ILE A 251 -3.70 24.56 -29.36
CA ILE A 251 -3.72 23.43 -30.30
C ILE A 251 -5.15 23.00 -30.65
N GLN A 252 -5.36 22.65 -31.93
CA GLN A 252 -6.66 22.15 -32.43
C GLN A 252 -6.78 20.61 -32.41
N GLY A 253 -5.66 19.90 -32.22
CA GLY A 253 -5.58 18.44 -32.20
C GLY A 253 -6.36 17.77 -31.07
N LEU A 254 -6.38 16.44 -31.09
CA LEU A 254 -7.01 15.61 -30.06
C LEU A 254 -6.15 15.59 -28.79
N ILE A 255 -6.78 15.82 -27.64
CA ILE A 255 -6.14 15.64 -26.34
C ILE A 255 -6.31 14.17 -25.92
N ASN A 256 -5.19 13.52 -25.61
CA ASN A 256 -5.16 12.16 -25.11
C ASN A 256 -5.26 12.15 -23.58
N PHE A 257 -6.07 11.23 -23.08
CA PHE A 257 -6.30 11.01 -21.66
C PHE A 257 -5.96 9.55 -21.36
N ASP A 258 -5.38 9.28 -20.19
CA ASP A 258 -5.11 7.93 -19.71
C ASP A 258 -5.98 7.63 -18.47
N PRO A 259 -7.14 6.97 -18.66
CA PRO A 259 -8.01 6.59 -17.56
C PRO A 259 -7.37 5.59 -16.58
N THR A 260 -6.36 4.81 -16.99
CA THR A 260 -5.65 3.89 -16.08
C THR A 260 -4.83 4.67 -15.05
N GLN A 261 -4.41 5.88 -15.43
CA GLN A 261 -3.80 6.87 -14.54
C GLN A 261 -4.82 7.88 -13.99
N GLY A 262 -6.13 7.62 -14.05
CA GLY A 262 -7.16 8.53 -13.55
C GLY A 262 -7.18 9.90 -14.24
N TYR A 263 -6.46 10.07 -15.35
CA TYR A 263 -6.51 11.27 -16.16
C TYR A 263 -7.69 11.13 -17.12
N THR A 264 -8.76 11.86 -16.85
CA THR A 264 -9.99 11.81 -17.65
C THR A 264 -10.56 13.21 -17.88
N ARG A 265 -11.48 13.31 -18.84
CA ARG A 265 -12.20 14.56 -19.14
C ARG A 265 -13.06 15.05 -17.98
N MET A 266 -13.40 14.18 -17.02
CA MET A 266 -14.07 14.58 -15.77
C MET A 266 -13.22 15.52 -14.93
N VAL A 267 -11.89 15.37 -14.97
CA VAL A 267 -10.96 16.20 -14.21
C VAL A 267 -10.91 17.62 -14.76
N ALA A 268 -10.69 17.77 -16.06
CA ALA A 268 -10.81 19.03 -16.78
C ALA A 268 -11.14 18.77 -18.26
N PRO A 269 -11.91 19.64 -18.93
CA PRO A 269 -12.32 19.44 -20.32
C PRO A 269 -11.16 19.68 -21.29
N ASP A 270 -11.26 19.14 -22.51
CA ASP A 270 -10.25 19.31 -23.57
C ASP A 270 -9.89 20.78 -23.81
N ALA A 271 -10.83 21.71 -23.62
CA ALA A 271 -10.60 23.15 -23.74
C ALA A 271 -9.48 23.69 -22.83
N VAL A 272 -9.29 23.11 -21.64
CA VAL A 272 -8.22 23.50 -20.69
C VAL A 272 -6.86 23.03 -21.21
N TYR A 273 -6.76 21.78 -21.64
CA TYR A 273 -5.49 21.21 -22.15
C TYR A 273 -5.12 21.70 -23.57
N LYS A 274 -6.06 22.33 -24.29
CA LYS A 274 -5.83 22.90 -25.63
C LYS A 274 -5.20 24.30 -25.62
N SER A 275 -5.12 24.96 -24.48
CA SER A 275 -4.36 26.20 -24.27
C SER A 275 -3.20 25.96 -23.31
N GLN A 276 -2.13 26.73 -23.45
CA GLN A 276 -1.04 26.79 -22.47
C GLN A 276 -0.46 28.21 -22.40
N ARG A 277 0.04 28.58 -21.23
CA ARG A 277 0.90 29.76 -21.04
C ARG A 277 2.34 29.31 -20.77
N THR A 278 3.30 30.03 -21.36
CA THR A 278 4.73 29.68 -21.31
C THR A 278 5.61 30.88 -20.94
N THR A 279 6.85 30.62 -20.50
CA THR A 279 7.84 31.66 -20.18
C THR A 279 8.42 32.31 -21.44
N ASN A 280 8.32 33.63 -21.58
CA ASN A 280 8.82 34.37 -22.75
C ASN A 280 10.35 34.67 -22.69
N SER A 281 10.90 34.84 -21.48
CA SER A 281 12.31 35.23 -21.28
C SER A 281 13.18 34.13 -20.66
N SER A 282 14.51 34.29 -20.74
CA SER A 282 15.48 33.34 -20.19
C SER A 282 15.67 33.39 -18.68
N THR A 283 15.19 34.44 -17.99
CA THR A 283 15.56 34.76 -16.60
C THR A 283 14.39 34.87 -15.62
N SER A 284 13.14 34.83 -16.07
CA SER A 284 11.98 35.22 -15.25
C SER A 284 10.92 34.12 -15.17
N ASN A 285 10.42 33.87 -13.96
CA ASN A 285 9.29 32.97 -13.71
C ASN A 285 7.96 33.64 -14.08
N VAL A 286 7.00 32.86 -14.57
CA VAL A 286 5.60 33.31 -14.69
C VAL A 286 4.92 33.01 -13.36
N THR A 287 4.31 34.01 -12.74
CA THR A 287 3.68 33.92 -11.41
C THR A 287 2.23 34.38 -11.46
N TRP A 288 1.35 33.60 -10.83
CA TRP A 288 -0.04 33.93 -10.54
C TRP A 288 -0.19 34.22 -9.04
N THR A 289 -0.98 35.23 -8.72
CA THR A 289 -1.15 35.74 -7.35
C THR A 289 -2.63 35.79 -6.97
N PHE A 290 -2.97 35.20 -5.83
CA PHE A 290 -4.35 35.02 -5.38
C PHE A 290 -4.55 35.56 -3.97
N ALA A 291 -5.67 36.23 -3.72
CA ALA A 291 -6.06 36.61 -2.37
C ALA A 291 -6.30 35.34 -1.52
N ALA A 292 -5.68 35.29 -0.34
CA ALA A 292 -5.76 34.12 0.53
C ALA A 292 -5.87 34.54 2.00
N ASP A 293 -6.46 33.64 2.80
CA ASP A 293 -6.64 33.84 4.22
C ASP A 293 -5.41 33.30 4.97
N GLY A 294 -4.80 34.14 5.80
CA GLY A 294 -3.67 33.73 6.64
C GLY A 294 -4.02 32.55 7.55
N ASN A 295 -3.02 31.70 7.82
CA ASN A 295 -3.15 30.45 8.58
C ASN A 295 -4.17 29.44 8.01
N SER A 296 -4.46 29.52 6.70
CA SER A 296 -5.31 28.55 6.01
C SER A 296 -4.49 27.64 5.10
N SER A 297 -4.91 26.37 5.02
CA SER A 297 -4.33 25.40 4.08
C SER A 297 -5.08 25.43 2.76
N TYR A 298 -4.33 25.26 1.67
CA TYR A 298 -4.81 25.28 0.29
C TYR A 298 -4.30 24.07 -0.48
N VAL A 299 -5.19 23.49 -1.28
CA VAL A 299 -4.88 22.54 -2.34
C VAL A 299 -4.68 23.35 -3.61
N VAL A 300 -3.63 23.05 -4.37
CA VAL A 300 -3.39 23.64 -5.69
C VAL A 300 -3.21 22.51 -6.69
N ARG A 301 -4.13 22.39 -7.65
CA ARG A 301 -4.06 21.43 -8.75
C ARG A 301 -3.60 22.16 -10.00
N LEU A 302 -2.53 21.67 -10.62
CA LEU A 302 -1.95 22.23 -11.85
C LEU A 302 -2.12 21.23 -12.99
N HIS A 303 -2.64 21.71 -14.12
CA HIS A 303 -2.96 20.91 -15.30
C HIS A 303 -1.95 21.17 -16.41
N PHE A 304 -1.50 20.10 -17.07
CA PHE A 304 -0.42 20.12 -18.04
C PHE A 304 -0.74 19.26 -19.27
N CYS A 305 -0.36 19.75 -20.45
CA CYS A 305 -0.30 18.99 -21.70
C CYS A 305 0.74 19.63 -22.62
N ALA A 306 1.88 18.97 -22.82
CA ALA A 306 2.97 19.49 -23.64
C ALA A 306 2.75 19.16 -25.12
N PHE A 307 2.36 20.16 -25.92
CA PHE A 307 2.03 19.96 -27.34
C PHE A 307 2.94 20.68 -28.34
N GLU A 308 3.72 21.68 -27.93
CA GLU A 308 4.60 22.43 -28.85
C GLU A 308 5.92 21.72 -29.18
N GLU A 309 6.46 20.92 -28.26
CA GLU A 309 7.89 20.55 -28.26
C GLU A 309 8.15 19.05 -28.54
N LEU A 310 7.10 18.27 -28.85
CA LEU A 310 7.20 16.87 -29.25
C LEU A 310 7.37 16.69 -30.78
N SER A 311 7.99 17.66 -31.46
CA SER A 311 8.18 17.65 -32.92
C SER A 311 9.31 16.71 -33.36
N SER A 312 8.95 15.42 -33.45
CA SER A 312 9.48 14.40 -34.37
C SER A 312 10.97 14.01 -34.37
N VAL A 313 11.88 14.70 -33.68
CA VAL A 313 13.33 14.34 -33.66
C VAL A 313 13.93 14.48 -32.26
N ILE A 314 14.31 13.34 -31.66
CA ILE A 314 15.19 13.18 -30.48
C ILE A 314 14.74 13.87 -29.17
N GLY A 315 14.31 13.08 -28.17
CA GLY A 315 14.69 13.18 -26.74
C GLY A 315 14.38 14.42 -25.88
N GLU A 316 14.20 15.61 -26.48
CA GLU A 316 14.00 16.88 -25.80
C GLU A 316 12.61 16.91 -25.15
N GLY A 317 12.60 17.01 -23.82
CA GLY A 317 11.38 17.12 -23.02
C GLY A 317 11.26 18.53 -22.44
N VAL A 318 10.03 18.93 -22.12
CA VAL A 318 9.79 20.14 -21.32
C VAL A 318 10.01 19.81 -19.86
N ASP A 319 11.17 20.20 -19.34
CA ASP A 319 11.57 19.97 -17.95
C ASP A 319 11.60 21.33 -17.23
N PHE A 320 10.73 21.52 -16.23
CA PHE A 320 10.56 22.83 -15.58
C PHE A 320 10.27 22.73 -14.08
N ASN A 321 10.46 23.84 -13.37
CA ASN A 321 10.25 23.95 -11.93
C ASN A 321 8.89 24.55 -11.61
N VAL A 322 8.22 24.01 -10.59
CA VAL A 322 6.97 24.52 -10.03
C VAL A 322 7.25 25.06 -8.63
N TYR A 323 6.72 26.25 -8.33
CA TYR A 323 6.86 26.91 -7.03
C TYR A 323 5.50 27.29 -6.44
N LEU A 324 5.38 27.18 -5.11
CA LEU A 324 4.24 27.64 -4.33
C LEU A 324 4.77 28.42 -3.13
N MET A 325 4.23 29.62 -2.88
CA MET A 325 4.72 30.51 -1.80
C MET A 325 6.24 30.71 -1.86
N GLN A 326 6.77 30.92 -3.08
CA GLN A 326 8.21 31.00 -3.41
C GLN A 326 9.06 29.74 -3.13
N ALA A 327 8.53 28.73 -2.42
CA ALA A 327 9.19 27.46 -2.20
C ALA A 327 9.03 26.53 -3.40
N MET A 328 10.00 25.64 -3.59
CA MET A 328 10.03 24.66 -4.66
C MET A 328 9.03 23.53 -4.38
N GLY A 329 7.98 23.43 -5.20
CA GLY A 329 6.98 22.36 -5.13
C GLY A 329 7.43 21.11 -5.88
N THR A 330 7.87 21.27 -7.13
CA THR A 330 8.52 20.21 -7.91
C THR A 330 9.75 20.77 -8.61
N ARG A 331 10.88 20.07 -8.47
CA ARG A 331 12.09 20.31 -9.26
C ARG A 331 12.03 19.48 -10.53
N GLU A 332 12.34 20.08 -11.68
CA GLU A 332 12.53 19.36 -12.94
C GLU A 332 11.35 18.42 -13.28
N LEU A 333 10.12 18.95 -13.21
CA LEU A 333 8.91 18.25 -13.65
C LEU A 333 9.01 18.01 -15.16
N LYS A 334 9.11 16.74 -15.56
CA LYS A 334 9.32 16.30 -16.94
C LYS A 334 8.00 15.96 -17.59
N ALA A 335 7.51 16.81 -18.49
CA ALA A 335 6.25 16.53 -19.18
C ALA A 335 6.29 15.24 -20.00
N LYS A 336 7.47 14.85 -20.51
CA LYS A 336 7.69 13.60 -21.26
C LYS A 336 7.48 12.33 -20.45
N ASP A 337 7.64 12.34 -19.13
CA ASP A 337 7.46 11.15 -18.29
C ASP A 337 5.97 10.74 -18.19
N TYR A 338 5.07 11.64 -18.59
CA TYR A 338 3.62 11.45 -18.64
C TYR A 338 3.08 11.25 -20.07
N ALA A 339 3.94 11.25 -21.09
CA ALA A 339 3.57 11.05 -22.49
C ALA A 339 4.25 9.80 -23.05
N THR A 340 3.61 9.11 -24.00
CA THR A 340 4.20 7.92 -24.65
C THR A 340 4.47 8.18 -26.12
N LEU A 341 5.39 7.41 -26.72
CA LEU A 341 5.68 7.51 -28.17
C LEU A 341 4.43 7.33 -29.05
N SER A 342 3.41 6.62 -28.57
CA SER A 342 2.10 6.46 -29.22
C SER A 342 1.08 7.56 -28.89
N MET A 343 1.27 8.30 -27.79
CA MET A 343 0.35 9.33 -27.29
C MET A 343 1.15 10.57 -26.81
N PRO A 344 1.66 11.41 -27.73
CA PRO A 344 2.50 12.55 -27.37
C PRO A 344 1.72 13.66 -26.65
N ILE A 345 0.53 14.00 -27.14
CA ILE A 345 -0.31 15.09 -26.59
C ILE A 345 -1.16 14.53 -25.45
N GLN A 346 -0.52 14.17 -24.33
CA GLN A 346 -1.16 13.54 -23.18
C GLN A 346 -1.44 14.57 -22.08
N ALA A 347 -2.67 14.57 -21.56
CA ALA A 347 -3.12 15.41 -20.46
C ALA A 347 -2.81 14.74 -19.11
N PHE A 348 -2.24 15.50 -18.19
CA PHE A 348 -2.02 15.10 -16.80
C PHE A 348 -2.20 16.29 -15.84
N TYR A 349 -2.27 16.00 -14.55
CA TYR A 349 -2.29 17.02 -13.50
C TYR A 349 -1.40 16.61 -12.32
N VAL A 350 -1.00 17.61 -11.52
CA VAL A 350 -0.25 17.41 -10.27
C VAL A 350 -0.92 18.21 -9.15
N ASP A 351 -1.16 17.55 -8.02
CA ASP A 351 -1.80 18.14 -6.84
C ASP A 351 -0.76 18.45 -5.75
N TYR A 352 -0.83 19.68 -5.26
CA TYR A 352 0.00 20.19 -4.18
C TYR A 352 -0.87 20.60 -2.99
N VAL A 353 -0.29 20.58 -1.79
CA VAL A 353 -0.88 21.19 -0.59
C VAL A 353 0.10 22.17 0.03
N THR A 354 -0.38 23.36 0.41
CA THR A 354 0.43 24.41 1.03
C THR A 354 -0.35 25.17 2.10
N VAL A 355 0.33 25.99 2.89
CA VAL A 355 -0.26 26.84 3.94
C VAL A 355 0.20 28.27 3.75
N VAL A 356 -0.74 29.22 3.77
CA VAL A 356 -0.42 30.65 3.75
C VAL A 356 -0.12 31.11 5.19
N PRO A 357 1.06 31.70 5.48
CA PRO A 357 1.42 32.13 6.83
C PRO A 357 0.49 33.18 7.44
N THR A 358 0.57 33.35 8.76
CA THR A 358 -0.04 34.48 9.47
C THR A 358 0.64 35.79 9.05
N GLY A 359 -0.05 36.62 8.26
CA GLY A 359 0.49 37.88 7.76
C GLY A 359 -0.31 38.52 6.64
N GLY A 360 -1.20 37.78 5.98
CA GLY A 360 -2.00 38.29 4.85
C GLY A 360 -1.24 38.29 3.52
N GLU A 361 -0.22 37.42 3.38
CA GLU A 361 0.45 37.19 2.12
C GLU A 361 -0.51 36.56 1.11
N ASN A 362 -0.44 36.99 -0.15
CA ASN A 362 -1.19 36.37 -1.23
C ASN A 362 -0.62 34.99 -1.55
N LEU A 363 -1.50 34.03 -1.83
CA LEU A 363 -1.09 32.73 -2.36
C LEU A 363 -0.45 32.93 -3.74
N THR A 364 0.81 32.55 -3.87
CA THR A 364 1.55 32.64 -5.14
C THR A 364 1.83 31.26 -5.70
N VAL A 365 1.60 31.12 -7.02
CA VAL A 365 1.92 29.94 -7.81
C VAL A 365 2.84 30.40 -8.93
N SER A 366 3.99 29.76 -9.13
CA SER A 366 4.90 30.11 -10.22
C SER A 366 5.38 28.89 -10.99
N ILE A 367 5.58 29.07 -12.30
CA ILE A 367 6.37 28.16 -13.13
C ILE A 367 7.67 28.86 -13.54
N GLY A 368 8.76 28.11 -13.47
CA GLY A 368 10.11 28.60 -13.79
C GLY A 368 10.90 27.56 -14.56
N ARG A 369 11.92 27.99 -15.27
CA ARG A 369 12.75 27.12 -16.13
C ARG A 369 13.59 26.17 -15.27
N ALA A 370 13.84 24.95 -15.74
CA ALA A 370 14.91 24.13 -15.17
C ALA A 370 16.28 24.52 -15.77
N ALA A 371 17.35 24.33 -15.01
CA ALA A 371 18.72 24.57 -15.49
C ALA A 371 19.26 23.43 -16.36
N SER A 372 18.69 22.23 -16.23
CA SER A 372 19.04 21.00 -16.94
C SER A 372 18.29 20.80 -18.26
N SER A 373 17.37 21.68 -18.62
CA SER A 373 16.51 21.51 -19.81
C SER A 373 17.07 22.22 -21.04
N ASP A 374 17.22 21.46 -22.13
CA ASP A 374 17.49 22.01 -23.47
C ASP A 374 16.31 22.85 -23.98
N SER A 375 15.08 22.41 -23.65
CA SER A 375 13.86 23.18 -23.94
C SER A 375 13.79 24.40 -23.02
N LYS A 376 13.70 25.57 -23.65
CA LYS A 376 13.82 26.85 -22.96
C LYS A 376 12.49 27.36 -22.42
N LYS A 377 11.58 26.50 -21.97
CA LYS A 377 10.24 26.90 -21.52
C LYS A 377 9.79 26.17 -20.24
N ALA A 378 8.93 26.84 -19.48
CA ALA A 378 8.00 26.19 -18.55
C ALA A 378 6.58 26.36 -19.10
N ILE A 379 5.66 25.42 -18.83
CA ILE A 379 4.28 25.43 -19.33
C ILE A 379 3.24 25.26 -18.20
N LEU A 380 2.04 25.78 -18.39
CA LEU A 380 0.85 25.49 -17.59
C LEU A 380 -0.41 25.63 -18.46
N ASN A 381 -1.35 24.70 -18.35
CA ASN A 381 -2.59 24.65 -19.16
C ASN A 381 -3.85 24.99 -18.34
N GLY A 382 -3.84 24.71 -17.04
CA GLY A 382 -4.94 25.02 -16.14
C GLY A 382 -4.53 25.01 -14.67
N LEU A 383 -5.33 25.66 -13.82
CA LEU A 383 -5.05 25.80 -12.40
C LEU A 383 -6.35 25.80 -11.58
N GLU A 384 -6.43 24.96 -10.56
CA GLU A 384 -7.50 25.01 -9.55
C GLU A 384 -6.91 25.24 -8.16
N ILE A 385 -7.60 26.03 -7.33
CA ILE A 385 -7.24 26.27 -5.92
C ILE A 385 -8.47 25.98 -5.05
N MET A 386 -8.29 25.10 -4.07
CA MET A 386 -9.32 24.74 -3.10
C MET A 386 -8.83 25.02 -1.66
N LYS A 387 -9.66 25.65 -0.84
CA LYS A 387 -9.36 25.94 0.56
C LYS A 387 -9.82 24.79 1.47
N LEU A 388 -8.99 24.36 2.42
CA LEU A 388 -9.40 23.42 3.47
C LEU A 388 -10.32 24.13 4.48
N ARG A 389 -11.46 23.51 4.78
CA ARG A 389 -12.41 23.95 5.80
C ARG A 389 -12.25 23.06 7.03
N ALA A 390 -11.94 23.68 8.18
CA ALA A 390 -11.84 22.96 9.44
C ALA A 390 -13.21 22.39 9.89
N VAL A 391 -13.16 21.26 10.60
CA VAL A 391 -14.32 20.76 11.37
C VAL A 391 -14.48 21.63 12.60
N ASP A 392 -15.69 22.14 12.84
CA ASP A 392 -15.97 22.87 14.07
C ASP A 392 -16.21 21.85 15.20
N MET A 393 -15.24 21.76 16.13
CA MET A 393 -15.28 20.83 17.27
C MET A 393 -16.14 21.33 18.43
N THR A 394 -16.80 22.49 18.30
CA THR A 394 -17.74 22.97 19.31
C THR A 394 -19.04 22.14 19.26
N PRO A 395 -19.47 21.48 20.36
CA PRO A 395 -20.74 20.79 20.36
C PRO A 395 -21.86 21.82 20.19
N ALA A 396 -22.71 21.62 19.17
CA ALA A 396 -23.75 22.57 18.78
C ALA A 396 -24.67 22.94 19.95
N SER A 397 -24.45 24.11 20.54
CA SER A 397 -25.34 24.65 21.56
C SER A 397 -26.67 25.01 20.90
N SER A 398 -27.71 24.25 21.22
CA SER A 398 -29.06 24.45 20.68
C SER A 398 -29.68 25.74 21.24
N SER A 399 -29.45 26.86 20.54
CA SER A 399 -30.05 28.16 20.82
C SER A 399 -31.55 28.16 20.46
N GLY A 400 -32.37 27.56 21.33
CA GLY A 400 -33.76 27.27 20.95
C GLY A 400 -34.73 26.93 22.08
N LYS A 401 -34.77 27.71 23.18
CA LYS A 401 -36.00 28.15 23.91
C LYS A 401 -35.67 28.71 25.30
N THR A 402 -36.04 29.96 25.53
CA THR A 402 -36.25 30.52 26.87
C THR A 402 -37.43 29.82 27.57
N SER A 403 -37.51 29.95 28.90
CA SER A 403 -38.46 29.24 29.79
C SER A 403 -38.11 27.79 30.17
N LYS A 404 -36.96 27.59 30.82
CA LYS A 404 -36.69 26.44 31.72
C LYS A 404 -36.09 26.79 33.09
N VAL A 405 -35.81 28.07 33.36
CA VAL A 405 -35.16 28.52 34.62
C VAL A 405 -36.08 28.34 35.84
N VAL A 406 -37.39 28.55 35.69
CA VAL A 406 -38.36 28.48 36.81
C VAL A 406 -38.51 27.05 37.35
N VAL A 407 -38.48 26.03 36.49
CA VAL A 407 -38.68 24.63 36.90
C VAL A 407 -37.50 24.09 37.72
N VAL A 408 -36.27 24.44 37.34
CA VAL A 408 -35.05 24.01 38.04
C VAL A 408 -34.97 24.64 39.45
N ALA A 409 -35.36 25.91 39.59
CA ALA A 409 -35.39 26.59 40.89
C ALA A 409 -36.38 25.94 41.88
N VAL A 410 -37.57 25.55 41.40
CA VAL A 410 -38.58 24.87 42.24
C VAL A 410 -38.10 23.48 42.67
N ILE A 411 -37.50 22.70 41.75
CA ILE A 411 -36.97 21.36 42.07
C ILE A 411 -35.81 21.46 43.08
N ALA A 412 -34.90 22.42 42.93
CA ALA A 412 -33.80 22.65 43.87
C ALA A 412 -34.31 23.06 45.27
N ALA A 413 -35.33 23.91 45.35
CA ALA A 413 -35.93 24.32 46.63
C ALA A 413 -36.63 23.16 47.35
N VAL A 414 -37.37 22.31 46.62
CA VAL A 414 -38.04 21.13 47.19
C VAL A 414 -37.02 20.07 47.66
N LEU A 415 -35.96 19.82 46.89
CA LEU A 415 -34.87 18.93 47.31
C LEU A 415 -34.11 19.49 48.53
N GLY A 416 -33.83 20.79 48.58
CA GLY A 416 -33.21 21.44 49.74
C GLY A 416 -34.06 21.32 51.01
N ALA A 417 -35.38 21.54 50.90
CA ALA A 417 -36.31 21.35 52.01
C ALA A 417 -36.40 19.89 52.48
N ALA A 418 -36.41 18.92 51.57
CA ALA A 418 -36.41 17.50 51.89
C ALA A 418 -35.13 17.05 52.60
N VAL A 419 -33.96 17.55 52.17
CA VAL A 419 -32.67 17.27 52.82
C VAL A 419 -32.62 17.89 54.23
N LEU A 420 -33.08 19.13 54.42
CA LEU A 420 -33.14 19.76 55.74
C LEU A 420 -34.11 19.05 56.69
N ALA A 421 -35.27 18.59 56.20
CA ALA A 421 -36.20 17.77 56.97
C ALA A 421 -35.59 16.41 57.35
N GLY A 422 -34.87 15.77 56.42
CA GLY A 422 -34.13 14.53 56.66
C GLY A 422 -33.03 14.68 57.72
N VAL A 423 -32.25 15.77 57.67
CA VAL A 423 -31.23 16.07 58.68
C VAL A 423 -31.84 16.35 60.05
N ALA A 424 -32.93 17.13 60.11
CA ALA A 424 -33.65 17.38 61.37
C ALA A 424 -34.22 16.07 61.97
N LEU A 425 -34.78 15.20 61.15
CA LEU A 425 -35.27 13.88 61.56
C LEU A 425 -34.11 12.98 62.04
N CYS A 426 -32.98 12.94 61.33
CA CYS A 426 -31.79 12.22 61.76
C CYS A 426 -31.25 12.72 63.10
N VAL A 427 -31.19 14.04 63.33
CA VAL A 427 -30.76 14.61 64.62
C VAL A 427 -31.72 14.22 65.77
N LEU A 428 -33.03 14.18 65.51
CA LEU A 428 -34.03 13.72 66.48
C LEU A 428 -33.93 12.20 66.76
N LEU A 429 -33.65 11.39 65.73
CA LEU A 429 -33.47 9.94 65.86
C LEU A 429 -32.15 9.57 66.54
N VAL A 430 -31.06 10.29 66.26
CA VAL A 430 -29.76 10.12 66.94
C VAL A 430 -29.86 10.53 68.41
N ARG A 431 -30.51 11.65 68.73
CA ARG A 431 -30.79 12.04 70.14
C ARG A 431 -31.69 11.04 70.88
N ARG A 432 -32.58 10.32 70.18
CA ARG A 432 -33.37 9.21 70.74
C ARG A 432 -32.54 7.92 70.91
N ARG A 433 -31.62 7.61 70.00
CA ARG A 433 -30.75 6.41 70.09
C ARG A 433 -29.60 6.56 71.10
N GLN A 434 -29.04 7.75 71.29
CA GLN A 434 -28.01 8.01 72.30
C GLN A 434 -28.50 7.85 73.76
N ARG A 435 -29.81 7.65 74.00
CA ARG A 435 -30.37 7.31 75.32
C ARG A 435 -30.51 5.80 75.60
N ARG A 436 -30.05 4.92 74.69
CA ARG A 436 -30.01 3.47 74.92
C ARG A 436 -28.70 2.88 74.40
N ALA A 437 -27.73 2.74 75.29
CA ALA A 437 -26.46 2.05 75.06
C ALA A 437 -26.26 0.99 76.14
N THR A 438 -26.09 -0.28 75.73
CA THR A 438 -25.36 -1.35 76.44
C THR A 438 -25.28 -2.61 75.55
N LEU A 439 -24.07 -2.91 75.03
CA LEU A 439 -23.33 -4.21 75.09
C LEU A 439 -24.01 -5.55 74.62
N PRO A 440 -23.27 -6.66 74.36
CA PRO A 440 -22.09 -6.82 73.47
C PRO A 440 -22.01 -8.20 72.69
N VAL A 441 -21.10 -8.34 71.68
CA VAL A 441 -20.26 -9.55 71.35
C VAL A 441 -20.95 -10.88 70.85
N PRO A 442 -20.33 -11.79 70.04
CA PRO A 442 -19.38 -11.74 68.89
C PRO A 442 -19.81 -12.64 67.67
N GLU A 443 -18.89 -12.91 66.71
CA GLU A 443 -18.68 -14.16 65.86
C GLU A 443 -19.90 -14.85 65.13
N GLU A 444 -19.81 -15.62 64.03
CA GLU A 444 -18.72 -16.21 63.22
C GLU A 444 -19.24 -16.59 61.79
N GLU A 445 -18.35 -16.59 60.78
CA GLU A 445 -18.20 -17.54 59.64
C GLU A 445 -19.21 -17.85 58.47
N GLU A 446 -18.54 -18.24 57.36
CA GLU A 446 -18.87 -19.06 56.16
C GLU A 446 -20.06 -18.85 55.18
N LYS A 447 -19.69 -18.36 53.98
CA LYS A 447 -19.84 -18.92 52.61
C LYS A 447 -21.10 -19.64 52.06
N GLU A 448 -21.43 -19.19 50.85
CA GLU A 448 -21.82 -19.95 49.63
C GLU A 448 -23.18 -20.71 49.53
N SER A 449 -24.13 -19.99 48.89
CA SER A 449 -24.57 -20.26 47.50
C SER A 449 -25.99 -20.83 47.20
N VAL A 450 -26.45 -20.45 46.00
CA VAL A 450 -27.59 -20.95 45.19
C VAL A 450 -29.01 -20.62 45.67
N GLY A 451 -29.74 -19.86 44.85
CA GLY A 451 -31.17 -19.54 45.06
C GLY A 451 -31.80 -18.56 44.06
N THR A 452 -31.28 -18.44 42.83
CA THR A 452 -31.98 -17.71 41.76
C THR A 452 -33.21 -18.50 41.28
N PRO A 453 -34.27 -17.80 40.83
CA PRO A 453 -34.65 -18.00 39.44
C PRO A 453 -35.10 -16.75 38.67
N TRP A 454 -34.60 -16.73 37.42
CA TRP A 454 -35.15 -16.18 36.18
C TRP A 454 -35.15 -14.68 35.85
N SER A 455 -34.56 -14.43 34.68
CA SER A 455 -34.58 -13.24 33.83
C SER A 455 -35.82 -13.21 32.91
N PRO A 456 -35.86 -12.30 31.91
CA PRO A 456 -35.44 -12.69 30.55
C PRO A 456 -34.60 -11.60 29.84
N PHE A 457 -33.84 -11.82 28.75
CA PHE A 457 -33.25 -13.03 28.14
C PHE A 457 -32.06 -12.53 27.27
N THR A 458 -30.99 -13.32 27.17
CA THR A 458 -30.01 -13.35 26.05
C THR A 458 -30.42 -14.51 25.09
N PRO A 459 -29.61 -14.97 24.11
CA PRO A 459 -28.70 -14.34 23.14
C PRO A 459 -29.10 -14.74 21.67
N ASP A 460 -28.18 -14.59 20.69
CA ASP A 460 -27.81 -15.59 19.63
C ASP A 460 -27.56 -14.99 18.22
N GLY A 461 -26.64 -15.62 17.45
CA GLY A 461 -26.54 -15.46 15.99
C GLY A 461 -25.17 -15.11 15.41
N GLU A 462 -24.47 -16.10 14.81
CA GLU A 462 -23.23 -15.93 14.04
C GLU A 462 -23.49 -15.53 12.57
N GLY A 463 -22.47 -14.98 11.87
CA GLY A 463 -22.51 -14.70 10.42
C GLY A 463 -21.19 -14.19 9.80
N SER A 464 -20.47 -15.05 9.09
CA SER A 464 -19.16 -14.85 8.40
C SER A 464 -19.35 -14.85 6.86
N PHE A 465 -18.58 -14.22 5.96
CA PHE A 465 -17.34 -13.38 5.91
C PHE A 465 -17.49 -12.44 4.67
N GLY A 466 -16.60 -11.52 4.24
CA GLY A 466 -15.25 -11.04 4.60
C GLY A 466 -15.11 -9.57 4.12
N SER A 467 -14.00 -8.98 3.66
CA SER A 467 -12.58 -9.37 3.47
C SER A 467 -11.65 -8.27 4.03
N ALA A 468 -10.41 -8.65 4.37
CA ALA A 468 -9.51 -8.00 5.32
C ALA A 468 -9.25 -6.47 5.20
N VAL A 469 -9.78 -5.72 6.16
CA VAL A 469 -9.08 -4.56 6.77
C VAL A 469 -8.69 -4.97 8.19
N VAL A 470 -7.45 -4.68 8.60
CA VAL A 470 -7.01 -4.92 9.99
C VAL A 470 -7.84 -4.04 10.93
N THR A 471 -8.77 -4.65 11.65
CA THR A 471 -9.55 -3.96 12.67
C THR A 471 -8.65 -3.59 13.85
N PRO A 472 -8.86 -2.42 14.49
CA PRO A 472 -8.07 -2.03 15.64
C PRO A 472 -8.42 -2.94 16.83
N ARG A 473 -7.64 -4.01 17.04
CA ARG A 473 -7.62 -4.70 18.34
C ARG A 473 -7.38 -3.63 19.41
N ARG A 474 -8.19 -3.63 20.48
CA ARG A 474 -7.96 -2.78 21.66
C ARG A 474 -6.47 -2.86 22.03
N MET A 475 -5.81 -1.70 22.15
CA MET A 475 -4.41 -1.66 22.57
C MET A 475 -4.24 -2.49 23.84
N ASN A 476 -3.20 -3.32 23.89
CA ASN A 476 -3.03 -4.28 24.97
C ASN A 476 -2.74 -3.55 26.30
N MET A 477 -3.78 -3.34 27.11
CA MET A 477 -3.69 -2.57 28.36
C MET A 477 -2.72 -3.18 29.39
N LYS A 478 -2.25 -4.42 29.19
CA LYS A 478 -1.20 -5.05 30.01
C LYS A 478 0.21 -4.50 29.76
N LEU A 479 0.44 -3.79 28.65
CA LEU A 479 1.74 -3.20 28.29
C LEU A 479 1.81 -1.69 28.54
N HIS A 480 0.79 -1.09 29.17
CA HIS A 480 0.75 0.34 29.43
C HIS A 480 1.54 0.72 30.69
N ILE A 481 2.53 1.60 30.56
CA ILE A 481 3.35 2.13 31.67
C ILE A 481 2.97 3.61 31.87
N PRO A 482 2.60 4.05 33.10
CA PRO A 482 2.25 5.46 33.34
C PRO A 482 3.42 6.42 33.08
N LEU A 483 3.14 7.62 32.55
CA LEU A 483 4.18 8.61 32.22
C LEU A 483 5.02 9.00 33.44
N ALA A 484 4.39 9.11 34.61
CA ALA A 484 5.08 9.45 35.86
C ALA A 484 6.14 8.40 36.27
N GLU A 485 5.98 7.13 35.88
CA GLU A 485 6.99 6.10 36.12
C GLU A 485 8.17 6.22 35.14
N ILE A 486 7.88 6.51 33.86
CA ILE A 486 8.89 6.73 32.83
C ILE A 486 9.73 7.99 33.12
N MET A 487 9.10 9.06 33.59
CA MET A 487 9.81 10.28 34.02
C MET A 487 10.79 9.97 35.16
N VAL A 488 10.37 9.25 36.20
CA VAL A 488 11.27 8.83 37.29
C VAL A 488 12.38 7.92 36.77
N ALA A 489 12.07 6.97 35.88
CA ALA A 489 13.03 6.02 35.34
C ALA A 489 14.13 6.67 34.48
N THR A 490 13.87 7.83 33.86
CA THR A 490 14.77 8.53 32.91
C THR A 490 15.38 9.82 33.46
N GLY A 491 15.05 10.21 34.71
CA GLY A 491 15.47 11.50 35.27
C GLY A 491 14.77 12.70 34.61
N ASP A 492 13.47 12.59 34.34
CA ASP A 492 12.66 13.53 33.56
C ASP A 492 13.21 13.77 32.13
N PHE A 493 13.65 12.69 31.48
CA PHE A 493 14.26 12.70 30.15
C PHE A 493 15.53 13.59 30.07
N ASP A 494 16.39 13.52 31.10
CA ASP A 494 17.69 14.19 31.14
C ASP A 494 18.51 13.87 29.88
N ASP A 495 19.07 14.91 29.25
CA ASP A 495 19.92 14.77 28.07
C ASP A 495 21.19 13.95 28.36
N ALA A 496 21.65 13.91 29.61
CA ALA A 496 22.74 13.03 30.06
C ALA A 496 22.41 11.53 29.94
N ASN A 497 21.13 11.17 29.81
CA ASN A 497 20.67 9.79 29.60
C ASN A 497 20.44 9.45 28.11
N ILE A 498 20.70 10.36 27.15
CA ILE A 498 20.49 10.06 25.72
C ILE A 498 21.45 8.96 25.24
N LEU A 499 20.85 7.90 24.69
CA LEU A 499 21.53 6.79 24.01
C LEU A 499 21.62 7.02 22.49
N GLY A 500 20.74 7.83 21.92
CA GLY A 500 20.73 8.15 20.50
C GLY A 500 19.62 9.13 20.10
N VAL A 501 19.85 9.85 19.02
CA VAL A 501 18.91 10.81 18.43
C VAL A 501 18.50 10.31 17.05
N GLY A 502 17.21 10.05 16.84
CA GLY A 502 16.67 9.52 15.59
C GLY A 502 15.62 10.43 14.95
N GLY A 503 15.16 10.02 13.75
CA GLY A 503 14.08 10.70 13.03
C GLY A 503 12.78 10.77 13.83
N PHE A 504 12.41 9.66 14.50
CA PHE A 504 11.21 9.60 15.34
C PHE A 504 11.34 10.31 16.68
N GLY A 505 12.56 10.49 17.21
CA GLY A 505 12.79 11.10 18.51
C GLY A 505 14.05 10.64 19.20
N ASN A 506 14.18 11.01 20.47
CA ASN A 506 15.34 10.70 21.30
C ASN A 506 15.09 9.38 22.02
N VAL A 507 16.14 8.57 22.13
CA VAL A 507 16.15 7.34 22.94
C VAL A 507 16.93 7.60 24.20
N TYR A 508 16.28 7.45 25.35
CA TYR A 508 16.87 7.66 26.67
C TYR A 508 17.15 6.32 27.36
N ARG A 509 18.21 6.26 28.15
CA ARG A 509 18.46 5.21 29.13
C ARG A 509 17.54 5.42 30.33
N GLY A 510 16.99 4.33 30.87
CA GLY A 510 16.26 4.38 32.11
C GLY A 510 16.36 3.11 32.94
N VAL A 511 15.90 3.20 34.18
CA VAL A 511 15.76 2.06 35.12
C VAL A 511 14.36 2.11 35.73
N LEU A 512 13.55 1.09 35.47
CA LEU A 512 12.21 0.96 36.06
C LEU A 512 12.30 0.61 37.55
N ARG A 513 11.17 0.74 38.28
CA ARG A 513 11.11 0.58 39.74
C ARG A 513 11.48 -0.82 40.24
N ASP A 514 11.35 -1.82 39.39
CA ASP A 514 11.75 -3.22 39.61
C ASP A 514 13.26 -3.46 39.40
N GLY A 515 14.01 -2.45 38.97
CA GLY A 515 15.43 -2.53 38.61
C GLY A 515 15.68 -2.87 37.13
N THR A 516 14.64 -3.04 36.31
CA THR A 516 14.79 -3.38 34.90
C THR A 516 15.40 -2.21 34.12
N ARG A 517 16.55 -2.45 33.48
CA ARG A 517 17.24 -1.48 32.61
C ARG A 517 16.52 -1.39 31.26
N VAL A 518 16.13 -0.18 30.86
CA VAL A 518 15.30 0.05 29.67
C VAL A 518 15.88 1.09 28.73
N ALA A 519 15.50 0.99 27.45
CA ALA A 519 15.65 2.03 26.44
C ALA A 519 14.28 2.65 26.16
N VAL A 520 14.17 3.97 26.25
CA VAL A 520 12.92 4.74 26.22
C VAL A 520 12.93 5.65 24.98
N LYS A 521 12.27 5.20 23.91
CA LYS A 521 12.13 5.93 22.64
C LYS A 521 10.95 6.89 22.77
N ARG A 522 11.23 8.18 22.96
CA ARG A 522 10.21 9.25 23.11
C ARG A 522 10.02 9.96 21.77
N ALA A 523 8.81 9.94 21.24
CA ALA A 523 8.50 10.60 19.97
C ALA A 523 8.58 12.13 20.08
N LYS A 524 8.97 12.82 19.01
CA LYS A 524 8.96 14.30 18.97
C LYS A 524 7.52 14.81 18.96
N ARG A 525 7.19 15.70 19.90
CA ARG A 525 5.84 16.32 20.05
C ARG A 525 5.31 17.03 18.77
N ALA A 526 6.19 17.35 17.82
CA ALA A 526 5.84 18.06 16.58
C ALA A 526 5.61 17.14 15.34
N SER A 527 6.08 15.89 15.36
CA SER A 527 6.05 15.04 14.15
C SER A 527 4.79 14.18 14.04
N ARG A 528 3.81 14.62 13.25
CA ARG A 528 2.58 13.83 12.97
C ARG A 528 2.84 12.52 12.22
N GLN A 529 3.99 12.39 11.55
CA GLN A 529 4.40 11.15 10.89
C GLN A 529 4.54 9.97 11.87
N GLY A 530 5.04 10.23 13.09
CA GLY A 530 5.40 9.16 14.04
C GLY A 530 4.24 8.41 14.70
N PHE A 531 2.99 8.88 14.59
CA PHE A 531 1.84 8.21 15.23
C PHE A 531 1.47 6.86 14.57
N PRO A 532 1.33 6.77 13.22
CA PRO A 532 1.21 5.49 12.53
C PRO A 532 2.37 4.51 12.81
N GLU A 533 3.62 5.00 12.85
CA GLU A 533 4.78 4.16 13.15
C GLU A 533 4.75 3.66 14.62
N PHE A 534 4.42 4.52 15.58
CA PHE A 534 4.19 4.16 16.99
C PHE A 534 3.09 3.11 17.16
N GLN A 535 1.94 3.27 16.49
CA GLN A 535 0.86 2.29 16.52
C GLN A 535 1.25 0.96 15.88
N THR A 536 1.93 1.01 14.72
CA THR A 536 2.39 -0.19 14.00
C THR A 536 3.38 -0.97 14.84
N GLU A 537 4.33 -0.28 15.47
CA GLU A 537 5.35 -0.90 16.33
C GLU A 537 4.74 -1.55 17.59
N ILE A 538 3.74 -0.91 18.23
CA ILE A 538 2.97 -1.54 19.32
C ILE A 538 2.22 -2.78 18.82
N LEU A 539 1.51 -2.69 17.69
CA LEU A 539 0.71 -3.80 17.18
C LEU A 539 1.59 -5.01 16.85
N VAL A 540 2.66 -4.81 16.07
CA VAL A 540 3.62 -5.84 15.67
C VAL A 540 4.33 -6.44 16.88
N LEU A 541 4.99 -5.62 17.72
CA LEU A 541 5.75 -6.12 18.88
C LEU A 541 4.87 -6.70 19.99
N SER A 542 3.57 -6.41 20.01
CA SER A 542 2.64 -7.07 20.94
C SER A 542 2.24 -8.48 20.53
N SER A 543 2.38 -8.86 19.24
CA SER A 543 2.02 -10.18 18.72
C SER A 543 3.21 -11.13 18.51
N ILE A 544 4.45 -10.61 18.51
CA ILE A 544 5.66 -11.39 18.25
C ILE A 544 6.65 -11.38 19.42
N ARG A 545 7.32 -12.51 19.67
CA ARG A 545 8.42 -12.63 20.64
C ARG A 545 9.44 -13.65 20.16
N HIS A 546 10.70 -13.24 20.03
CA HIS A 546 11.77 -14.10 19.54
C HIS A 546 13.14 -13.64 20.05
N ARG A 547 14.09 -14.57 20.25
CA ARG A 547 15.43 -14.28 20.80
C ARG A 547 16.20 -13.22 20.00
N HIS A 548 15.95 -13.14 18.70
CA HIS A 548 16.63 -12.24 17.77
C HIS A 548 15.76 -11.05 17.31
N LEU A 549 14.72 -10.69 18.05
CA LEU A 549 13.96 -9.45 17.88
C LEU A 549 13.97 -8.68 19.20
N VAL A 550 14.01 -7.35 19.15
CA VAL A 550 13.99 -6.50 20.36
C VAL A 550 12.61 -6.55 21.00
N SER A 551 12.56 -6.83 22.30
CA SER A 551 11.31 -6.97 23.04
C SER A 551 10.75 -5.62 23.48
N LEU A 552 9.49 -5.34 23.14
CA LEU A 552 8.73 -4.24 23.74
C LEU A 552 8.34 -4.63 25.17
N ILE A 553 8.82 -3.86 26.14
CA ILE A 553 8.46 -3.99 27.57
C ILE A 553 7.14 -3.28 27.84
N GLY A 554 6.95 -2.09 27.25
CA GLY A 554 5.70 -1.36 27.37
C GLY A 554 5.63 -0.10 26.51
N TYR A 555 4.52 0.62 26.64
CA TYR A 555 4.29 1.90 25.97
C TYR A 555 3.55 2.89 26.89
N CYS A 556 3.68 4.18 26.59
CA CYS A 556 2.90 5.25 27.20
C CYS A 556 2.26 6.10 26.09
N ASN A 557 1.00 6.48 26.30
CA ASN A 557 0.26 7.44 25.47
C ASN A 557 -0.58 8.37 26.36
N GLU A 558 0.09 9.06 27.29
CA GLU A 558 -0.53 9.98 28.24
C GLU A 558 -0.09 11.43 27.95
N ARG A 559 -0.97 12.41 28.14
CA ARG A 559 -0.65 13.86 28.03
C ARG A 559 0.05 14.26 26.72
N SER A 560 -0.28 13.59 25.61
CA SER A 560 0.36 13.75 24.29
C SER A 560 1.84 13.33 24.21
N GLU A 561 2.33 12.54 25.16
CA GLU A 561 3.61 11.84 25.09
C GLU A 561 3.41 10.44 24.50
N MET A 562 3.98 10.18 23.32
CA MET A 562 4.07 8.84 22.72
C MET A 562 5.44 8.26 23.01
N ILE A 563 5.50 7.18 23.80
CA ILE A 563 6.75 6.60 24.27
C ILE A 563 6.71 5.08 24.16
N LEU A 564 7.77 4.50 23.61
CA LEU A 564 8.00 3.04 23.57
C LEU A 564 9.16 2.68 24.49
N VAL A 565 8.97 1.63 25.29
CA VAL A 565 9.92 1.17 26.31
C VAL A 565 10.37 -0.24 25.94
N TYR A 566 11.67 -0.41 25.71
CA TYR A 566 12.28 -1.67 25.29
C TYR A 566 13.34 -2.12 26.29
N GLU A 567 13.78 -3.37 26.15
CA GLU A 567 15.01 -3.85 26.79
C GLU A 567 16.23 -3.02 26.37
N LEU A 568 17.12 -2.71 27.32
CA LEU A 568 18.35 -1.98 27.05
C LEU A 568 19.40 -2.89 26.39
N MET A 569 19.79 -2.57 25.17
CA MET A 569 20.79 -3.32 24.39
C MET A 569 22.22 -2.85 24.74
N ALA A 570 22.94 -3.66 25.52
CA ALA A 570 24.18 -3.28 26.19
C ALA A 570 25.34 -2.87 25.27
N HIS A 571 25.38 -3.35 24.02
CA HIS A 571 26.45 -3.07 23.06
C HIS A 571 26.00 -2.18 21.88
N GLY A 572 24.82 -1.54 21.96
CA GLY A 572 24.39 -0.56 20.94
C GLY A 572 24.06 -1.17 19.58
N THR A 573 24.42 -0.47 18.49
CA THR A 573 24.08 -0.84 17.10
C THR A 573 25.20 -1.62 16.42
N LEU A 574 24.89 -2.49 15.45
CA LEU A 574 25.91 -3.16 14.64
C LEU A 574 26.80 -2.14 13.88
N ARG A 575 26.22 -1.06 13.32
CA ARG A 575 26.97 0.04 12.67
C ARG A 575 28.17 0.50 13.51
N SER A 576 27.94 0.77 14.81
CA SER A 576 28.99 1.35 15.68
C SER A 576 30.19 0.44 15.91
N HIS A 577 30.07 -0.88 15.68
CA HIS A 577 31.16 -1.85 15.77
C HIS A 577 31.85 -2.15 14.43
N LEU A 578 31.31 -1.64 13.31
CA LEU A 578 31.91 -1.81 11.98
C LEU A 578 32.81 -0.62 11.62
N TYR A 579 32.28 0.61 11.73
CA TYR A 579 32.99 1.83 11.33
C TYR A 579 32.66 3.05 12.24
N GLY A 580 32.28 2.78 13.49
CA GLY A 580 32.13 3.79 14.54
C GLY A 580 30.82 4.59 14.52
N SER A 581 30.74 5.54 15.45
CA SER A 581 29.63 6.49 15.62
C SER A 581 30.15 7.92 15.62
N ASP A 582 29.31 8.87 15.21
CA ASP A 582 29.63 10.31 15.08
C ASP A 582 29.87 11.05 16.44
N ALA A 583 30.10 10.31 17.53
CA ALA A 583 30.26 10.81 18.89
C ALA A 583 31.69 10.60 19.42
N ALA A 584 32.17 11.51 20.26
CA ALA A 584 33.57 11.63 20.71
C ALA A 584 34.09 10.53 21.68
N ALA A 585 33.49 9.34 21.67
CA ALA A 585 33.98 8.19 22.41
C ALA A 585 35.05 7.43 21.60
N PRO A 586 36.03 6.76 22.26
CA PRO A 586 36.96 5.88 21.55
C PRO A 586 36.16 4.74 20.87
N PRO A 587 36.51 4.34 19.63
CA PRO A 587 35.78 3.30 18.92
C PRO A 587 35.89 1.95 19.66
N PRO A 588 34.83 1.13 19.66
CA PRO A 588 34.89 -0.22 20.22
C PRO A 588 35.91 -1.07 19.45
N PRO A 589 36.47 -2.13 20.08
CA PRO A 589 37.35 -3.06 19.37
C PRO A 589 36.61 -3.70 18.19
N PRO A 590 37.28 -3.91 17.04
CA PRO A 590 36.63 -4.47 15.85
C PRO A 590 36.17 -5.90 16.12
N LEU A 591 34.95 -6.23 15.64
CA LEU A 591 34.40 -7.58 15.74
C LEU A 591 35.23 -8.56 14.92
N SER A 592 35.55 -9.72 15.51
CA SER A 592 36.20 -10.82 14.80
C SER A 592 35.30 -11.40 13.70
N TRP A 593 35.88 -12.15 12.76
CA TRP A 593 35.09 -12.74 11.68
C TRP A 593 34.01 -13.70 12.20
N LYS A 594 34.34 -14.49 13.23
CA LYS A 594 33.38 -15.37 13.90
C LYS A 594 32.22 -14.58 14.51
N GLN A 595 32.49 -13.49 15.24
CA GLN A 595 31.44 -12.66 15.84
C GLN A 595 30.54 -12.03 14.76
N ARG A 596 31.12 -11.55 13.65
CA ARG A 596 30.36 -11.03 12.51
C ARG A 596 29.40 -12.07 11.92
N LEU A 597 29.87 -13.30 11.72
CA LEU A 597 29.04 -14.41 11.27
C LEU A 597 27.90 -14.72 12.26
N GLU A 598 28.19 -14.84 13.55
CA GLU A 598 27.18 -15.11 14.60
C GLU A 598 26.11 -14.02 14.67
N ILE A 599 26.51 -12.75 14.54
CA ILE A 599 25.61 -11.59 14.46
C ILE A 599 24.73 -11.65 13.22
N CYS A 600 25.29 -11.94 12.03
CA CYS A 600 24.54 -12.09 10.80
C CYS A 600 23.56 -13.27 10.86
N ILE A 601 23.96 -14.42 11.42
CA ILE A 601 23.09 -15.57 11.64
C ILE A 601 21.94 -15.20 12.59
N GLY A 602 22.22 -14.49 13.69
CA GLY A 602 21.21 -14.02 14.63
C GLY A 602 20.19 -13.09 13.97
N ALA A 603 20.65 -12.04 13.27
CA ALA A 603 19.78 -11.13 12.54
C ALA A 603 18.95 -11.85 11.45
N ALA A 604 19.57 -12.76 10.70
CA ALA A 604 18.89 -13.56 9.67
C ALA A 604 17.82 -14.49 10.28
N LYS A 605 18.06 -15.09 11.45
CA LYS A 605 17.05 -15.86 12.21
C LYS A 605 15.91 -14.98 12.71
N GLY A 606 16.20 -13.73 13.10
CA GLY A 606 15.19 -12.72 13.42
C GLY A 606 14.25 -12.45 12.24
N LEU A 607 14.81 -12.09 11.09
CA LEU A 607 14.05 -11.81 9.86
C LEU A 607 13.31 -13.05 9.34
N HIS A 608 13.94 -14.23 9.36
CA HIS A 608 13.27 -15.47 8.98
C HIS A 608 12.02 -15.74 9.83
N TYR A 609 12.11 -15.53 11.15
CA TYR A 609 10.95 -15.67 12.05
C TYR A 609 9.84 -14.65 11.75
N LEU A 610 10.15 -13.44 11.29
CA LEU A 610 9.12 -12.50 10.80
C LEU A 610 8.42 -13.02 9.54
N HIS A 611 9.18 -13.61 8.60
CA HIS A 611 8.65 -14.10 7.33
C HIS A 611 7.85 -15.42 7.45
N THR A 612 8.16 -16.28 8.43
CA THR A 612 7.59 -17.64 8.53
C THR A 612 6.96 -18.01 9.87
N GLY A 613 7.23 -17.26 10.94
CA GLY A 613 6.91 -17.65 12.32
C GLY A 613 5.58 -17.11 12.88
N HIS A 614 4.81 -16.35 12.10
CA HIS A 614 3.52 -15.78 12.48
C HIS A 614 2.42 -16.18 11.49
N SER A 615 1.15 -16.15 11.93
CA SER A 615 -0.02 -16.50 11.08
C SER A 615 -0.11 -15.66 9.82
N ASP A 616 0.34 -14.42 9.93
CA ASP A 616 0.43 -13.44 8.86
C ASP A 616 1.90 -13.02 8.76
N ASN A 617 2.54 -13.33 7.63
CA ASN A 617 3.94 -12.97 7.30
C ASN A 617 4.19 -11.48 7.64
N ILE A 618 5.31 -11.13 8.27
CA ILE A 618 5.65 -9.74 8.59
C ILE A 618 6.89 -9.31 7.81
N ILE A 619 6.74 -8.30 6.96
CA ILE A 619 7.82 -7.69 6.19
C ILE A 619 8.34 -6.46 6.95
N HIS A 620 9.63 -6.42 7.26
CA HIS A 620 10.23 -5.41 8.13
C HIS A 620 10.36 -4.04 7.45
N ARG A 621 10.81 -4.02 6.18
CA ARG A 621 10.90 -2.87 5.26
C ARG A 621 11.93 -1.77 5.60
N ASP A 622 12.70 -1.93 6.69
CA ASP A 622 13.77 -0.99 7.06
C ASP A 622 14.94 -1.71 7.74
N VAL A 623 15.39 -2.80 7.10
CA VAL A 623 16.55 -3.58 7.54
C VAL A 623 17.84 -2.82 7.19
N LYS A 624 18.62 -2.48 8.21
CA LYS A 624 19.90 -1.74 8.10
C LYS A 624 20.77 -1.99 9.34
N SER A 625 22.07 -1.72 9.26
CA SER A 625 23.03 -1.94 10.36
C SER A 625 22.77 -1.10 11.61
N THR A 626 22.01 0.00 11.53
CA THR A 626 21.57 0.76 12.72
C THR A 626 20.39 0.11 13.45
N ASN A 627 19.61 -0.72 12.75
CA ASN A 627 18.40 -1.38 13.27
C ASN A 627 18.68 -2.82 13.75
N ILE A 628 19.94 -3.24 13.71
CA ILE A 628 20.41 -4.48 14.34
C ILE A 628 21.16 -4.06 15.60
N LEU A 629 20.59 -4.38 16.76
CA LEU A 629 21.14 -4.06 18.07
C LEU A 629 21.83 -5.27 18.69
N LEU A 630 22.87 -5.04 19.48
CA LEU A 630 23.71 -6.06 20.10
C LEU A 630 23.47 -6.10 21.62
N GLY A 631 22.90 -7.21 22.10
CA GLY A 631 22.61 -7.45 23.52
C GLY A 631 23.80 -8.05 24.26
N ASP A 632 23.59 -8.39 25.54
CA ASP A 632 24.60 -9.09 26.34
C ASP A 632 25.12 -10.34 25.60
N GLY A 633 26.45 -10.51 25.55
CA GLY A 633 27.09 -11.59 24.79
C GLY A 633 27.01 -11.43 23.26
N PHE A 634 26.90 -10.19 22.77
CA PHE A 634 26.81 -9.84 21.34
C PHE A 634 25.62 -10.49 20.59
N VAL A 635 24.58 -10.93 21.31
CA VAL A 635 23.38 -11.50 20.69
C VAL A 635 22.66 -10.43 19.87
N ALA A 636 22.67 -10.60 18.55
CA ALA A 636 22.00 -9.71 17.62
C ALA A 636 20.47 -9.79 17.72
N LYS A 637 19.81 -8.64 17.76
CA LYS A 637 18.35 -8.49 17.70
C LYS A 637 17.94 -7.40 16.71
N VAL A 638 16.92 -7.66 15.91
CA VAL A 638 16.36 -6.71 14.96
C VAL A 638 15.35 -5.78 15.65
N ALA A 639 15.35 -4.49 15.30
CA ALA A 639 14.62 -3.41 15.95
C ALA A 639 13.96 -2.42 14.96
N ASP A 640 13.11 -1.53 15.48
CA ASP A 640 12.43 -0.43 14.76
C ASP A 640 11.37 -0.90 13.74
N PHE A 641 10.26 -1.43 14.25
CA PHE A 641 9.17 -2.02 13.47
C PHE A 641 8.14 -1.00 12.97
N GLY A 642 8.40 0.30 13.11
CA GLY A 642 7.45 1.36 12.76
C GLY A 642 7.03 1.38 11.29
N LEU A 643 7.89 0.88 10.38
CA LEU A 643 7.61 0.79 8.94
C LEU A 643 7.10 -0.58 8.47
N SER A 644 7.11 -1.57 9.36
CA SER A 644 6.78 -2.96 9.04
C SER A 644 5.34 -3.12 8.58
N ARG A 645 5.08 -4.16 7.78
CA ARG A 645 3.73 -4.50 7.32
C ARG A 645 3.48 -5.99 7.39
N VAL A 646 2.22 -6.31 7.67
CA VAL A 646 1.68 -7.62 7.35
C VAL A 646 1.77 -7.83 5.84
N GLY A 647 2.30 -8.98 5.45
CA GLY A 647 2.52 -9.45 4.11
C GLY A 647 1.24 -9.81 3.37
N PRO A 648 1.35 -10.43 2.18
CA PRO A 648 0.20 -10.70 1.34
C PRO A 648 -0.76 -11.70 2.00
N SER A 649 -2.05 -11.34 2.09
CA SER A 649 -3.10 -12.29 2.48
C SER A 649 -3.23 -13.41 1.45
N THR A 650 -3.70 -14.58 1.88
CA THR A 650 -3.84 -15.80 1.06
C THR A 650 -4.48 -15.52 -0.30
N GLY A 651 -3.69 -15.62 -1.38
CA GLY A 651 -4.10 -15.33 -2.76
C GLY A 651 -3.40 -14.14 -3.43
N GLN A 652 -2.67 -13.31 -2.68
CA GLN A 652 -1.81 -12.25 -3.21
C GLN A 652 -0.33 -12.67 -3.18
N THR A 653 0.48 -12.21 -4.14
CA THR A 653 1.93 -12.50 -4.19
C THR A 653 2.79 -11.39 -3.56
N HIS A 654 2.24 -10.20 -3.38
CA HIS A 654 2.95 -9.01 -2.94
C HIS A 654 1.99 -8.03 -2.24
N VAL A 655 2.53 -7.11 -1.46
CA VAL A 655 1.80 -6.00 -0.85
C VAL A 655 2.02 -4.74 -1.69
N SER A 656 1.02 -4.32 -2.45
CA SER A 656 1.06 -3.01 -3.14
C SER A 656 1.02 -1.89 -2.11
N THR A 657 2.08 -1.08 -2.01
CA THR A 657 2.21 -0.01 -1.01
C THR A 657 3.12 1.11 -1.49
N ALA A 658 2.94 2.32 -0.96
CA ALA A 658 3.86 3.44 -1.20
C ALA A 658 5.31 3.03 -0.86
N VAL A 659 6.30 3.58 -1.55
CA VAL A 659 7.70 3.22 -1.27
C VAL A 659 8.14 3.88 0.04
N LYS A 660 8.61 3.08 1.00
CA LYS A 660 9.24 3.52 2.26
C LYS A 660 10.41 2.58 2.59
N GLY A 661 11.44 3.11 3.23
CA GLY A 661 12.66 2.41 3.64
C GLY A 661 13.86 3.36 3.60
N SER A 662 15.01 2.94 4.13
CA SER A 662 16.22 3.77 4.13
C SER A 662 16.96 3.75 2.79
N PHE A 663 17.38 4.93 2.32
CA PHE A 663 18.21 5.06 1.11
C PHE A 663 19.52 4.28 1.26
N GLY A 664 19.96 3.60 0.19
CA GLY A 664 21.09 2.65 0.22
C GLY A 664 20.70 1.19 0.53
N TYR A 665 19.61 0.94 1.25
CA TYR A 665 19.12 -0.41 1.58
C TYR A 665 17.88 -0.82 0.77
N LEU A 666 17.29 0.13 0.05
CA LEU A 666 16.00 -0.02 -0.60
C LEU A 666 16.06 -0.95 -1.82
N ASP A 667 15.22 -1.98 -1.82
CA ASP A 667 15.07 -2.92 -2.92
C ASP A 667 14.69 -2.21 -4.25
N PRO A 668 15.49 -2.35 -5.33
CA PRO A 668 15.26 -1.69 -6.60
C PRO A 668 14.03 -2.23 -7.33
N GLU A 669 13.62 -3.48 -7.11
CA GLU A 669 12.39 -4.03 -7.68
C GLU A 669 11.17 -3.44 -6.98
N TYR A 670 11.16 -3.41 -5.64
CA TYR A 670 10.13 -2.74 -4.85
C TYR A 670 10.04 -1.24 -5.19
N PHE A 671 11.16 -0.54 -5.34
CA PHE A 671 11.19 0.88 -5.74
C PHE A 671 10.52 1.10 -7.11
N LYS A 672 10.84 0.27 -8.11
CA LYS A 672 10.31 0.38 -9.49
C LYS A 672 8.84 -0.06 -9.59
N THR A 673 8.47 -1.16 -8.93
CA THR A 673 7.15 -1.81 -9.10
C THR A 673 6.11 -1.40 -8.06
N ARG A 674 6.55 -0.84 -6.92
CA ARG A 674 5.74 -0.59 -5.69
C ARG A 674 5.16 -1.86 -5.05
N GLN A 675 5.67 -3.03 -5.43
CA GLN A 675 5.30 -4.33 -4.89
C GLN A 675 6.27 -4.71 -3.76
N LEU A 676 5.80 -4.69 -2.51
CA LEU A 676 6.59 -5.09 -1.35
C LEU A 676 6.46 -6.60 -1.11
N THR A 677 7.58 -7.28 -0.91
CA THR A 677 7.64 -8.73 -0.61
C THR A 677 8.63 -9.02 0.53
N ASP A 678 8.63 -10.24 1.06
CA ASP A 678 9.68 -10.74 1.95
C ASP A 678 11.07 -10.63 1.30
N ARG A 679 11.14 -10.76 -0.03
CA ARG A 679 12.36 -10.61 -0.84
C ARG A 679 12.92 -9.20 -0.86
N SER A 680 12.15 -8.19 -0.46
CA SER A 680 12.64 -6.83 -0.27
C SER A 680 13.49 -6.70 1.00
N ASP A 681 13.13 -7.39 2.09
CA ASP A 681 13.97 -7.48 3.28
C ASP A 681 15.25 -8.28 3.00
N VAL A 682 15.18 -9.32 2.15
CA VAL A 682 16.36 -10.09 1.73
C VAL A 682 17.37 -9.19 1.01
N TYR A 683 16.92 -8.30 0.12
CA TYR A 683 17.80 -7.33 -0.55
C TYR A 683 18.46 -6.39 0.46
N SER A 684 17.66 -5.77 1.34
CA SER A 684 18.15 -4.87 2.38
C SER A 684 19.16 -5.55 3.31
N PHE A 685 18.92 -6.82 3.67
CA PHE A 685 19.86 -7.64 4.43
C PHE A 685 21.14 -7.97 3.63
N GLY A 686 21.05 -8.15 2.31
CA GLY A 686 22.20 -8.29 1.42
C GLY A 686 23.14 -7.08 1.47
N VAL A 687 22.61 -5.86 1.59
CA VAL A 687 23.41 -4.64 1.80
C VAL A 687 24.11 -4.70 3.16
N VAL A 688 23.40 -5.07 4.22
CA VAL A 688 23.98 -5.26 5.58
C VAL A 688 25.10 -6.31 5.58
N LEU A 689 24.96 -7.41 4.84
CA LEU A 689 26.04 -8.40 4.71
C LEU A 689 27.29 -7.76 4.10
N PHE A 690 27.17 -6.93 3.06
CA PHE A 690 28.34 -6.20 2.55
C PHE A 690 28.85 -5.11 3.50
N GLU A 691 28.02 -4.43 4.29
CA GLU A 691 28.52 -3.53 5.36
C GLU A 691 29.39 -4.29 6.38
N VAL A 692 28.96 -5.49 6.76
CA VAL A 692 29.69 -6.36 7.71
C VAL A 692 30.99 -6.91 7.10
N LEU A 693 31.00 -7.23 5.81
CA LEU A 693 32.19 -7.71 5.09
C LEU A 693 33.22 -6.60 4.88
N CYS A 694 32.76 -5.40 4.50
CA CYS A 694 33.61 -4.30 4.03
C CYS A 694 33.95 -3.26 5.11
N ALA A 695 33.26 -3.30 6.27
CA ALA A 695 33.32 -2.27 7.31
C ALA A 695 33.16 -0.84 6.75
N ARG A 696 32.22 -0.68 5.83
CA ARG A 696 31.96 0.56 5.09
C ARG A 696 30.45 0.88 5.12
N PRO A 697 30.03 2.15 5.23
CA PRO A 697 28.61 2.51 5.14
C PRO A 697 28.01 2.20 3.77
N ALA A 698 26.72 1.85 3.75
CA ALA A 698 25.96 1.54 2.53
C ALA A 698 25.99 2.65 1.46
N ILE A 699 26.04 3.92 1.89
CA ILE A 699 26.19 5.10 1.02
C ILE A 699 27.29 5.99 1.62
N ASP A 700 28.26 6.35 0.79
CA ASP A 700 29.32 7.31 1.16
C ASP A 700 29.51 8.35 0.06
N GLN A 701 29.10 9.59 0.33
CA GLN A 701 29.17 10.70 -0.63
C GLN A 701 30.58 11.32 -0.73
N SER A 702 31.53 10.90 0.11
CA SER A 702 32.92 11.39 0.04
C SER A 702 33.77 10.65 -1.00
N LEU A 703 33.28 9.53 -1.52
CA LEU A 703 33.98 8.64 -2.44
C LEU A 703 33.58 8.86 -3.92
N PRO A 704 34.38 8.38 -4.89
CA PRO A 704 34.12 8.58 -6.31
C PRO A 704 32.75 8.02 -6.74
N PRO A 705 32.10 8.57 -7.79
CA PRO A 705 30.74 8.20 -8.19
C PRO A 705 30.45 6.70 -8.31
N ASP A 706 31.37 5.95 -8.93
CA ASP A 706 31.25 4.50 -9.13
C ASP A 706 31.41 3.67 -7.83
N GLU A 707 31.85 4.31 -6.73
CA GLU A 707 32.05 3.69 -5.44
C GLU A 707 30.99 4.09 -4.40
N ILE A 708 30.24 5.18 -4.60
CA ILE A 708 29.30 5.77 -3.60
C ILE A 708 28.35 4.73 -3.01
N ASN A 709 27.79 3.85 -3.84
CA ASN A 709 26.89 2.78 -3.43
C ASN A 709 27.68 1.50 -3.13
N LEU A 710 27.72 1.10 -1.85
CA LEU A 710 28.43 -0.09 -1.40
C LEU A 710 27.97 -1.37 -2.10
N ALA A 711 26.66 -1.53 -2.31
CA ALA A 711 26.09 -2.75 -2.88
C ALA A 711 26.52 -2.92 -4.35
N GLU A 712 26.51 -1.85 -5.13
CA GLU A 712 26.96 -1.85 -6.53
C GLU A 712 28.47 -2.09 -6.64
N TRP A 713 29.26 -1.37 -5.84
CA TRP A 713 30.73 -1.49 -5.78
C TRP A 713 31.17 -2.90 -5.38
N ALA A 714 30.62 -3.43 -4.28
CA ALA A 714 30.96 -4.77 -3.79
C ALA A 714 30.53 -5.86 -4.78
N MET A 715 29.37 -5.69 -5.44
CA MET A 715 28.93 -6.59 -6.51
C MET A 715 29.87 -6.56 -7.73
N GLN A 716 30.40 -5.40 -8.11
CA GLN A 716 31.35 -5.28 -9.22
C GLN A 716 32.64 -6.08 -8.96
N TRP A 717 33.21 -5.97 -7.75
CA TRP A 717 34.42 -6.70 -7.37
C TRP A 717 34.17 -8.19 -7.11
N SER A 718 33.02 -8.54 -6.51
CA SER A 718 32.56 -9.92 -6.31
C SER A 718 32.40 -10.68 -7.63
N ARG A 719 31.75 -10.06 -8.64
CA ARG A 719 31.63 -10.61 -10.01
C ARG A 719 32.98 -10.80 -10.70
N ARG A 720 34.00 -10.01 -10.36
CA ARG A 720 35.39 -10.15 -10.84
C ARG A 720 36.21 -11.17 -10.04
N GLY A 721 35.63 -11.81 -9.02
CA GLY A 721 36.33 -12.78 -8.15
C GLY A 721 37.38 -12.17 -7.21
N ARG A 722 37.39 -10.83 -7.07
CA ARG A 722 38.41 -10.06 -6.33
C ARG A 722 37.94 -9.68 -4.93
N PHE A 723 37.64 -10.71 -4.14
CA PHE A 723 37.17 -10.55 -2.75
C PHE A 723 38.21 -9.87 -1.86
N ASP A 724 39.50 -10.01 -2.18
CA ASP A 724 40.63 -9.32 -1.53
C ASP A 724 40.53 -7.78 -1.54
N LYS A 725 39.69 -7.21 -2.41
CA LYS A 725 39.46 -5.76 -2.51
C LYS A 725 38.28 -5.23 -1.71
N ILE A 726 37.43 -6.11 -1.19
CA ILE A 726 36.21 -5.71 -0.46
C ILE A 726 36.18 -6.20 0.98
N VAL A 727 37.07 -7.10 1.39
CA VAL A 727 37.13 -7.58 2.77
C VAL A 727 37.83 -6.55 3.66
N ASP A 728 37.20 -6.23 4.78
CA ASP A 728 37.75 -5.37 5.84
C ASP A 728 39.13 -5.91 6.32
N PRO A 729 40.20 -5.10 6.25
CA PRO A 729 41.53 -5.46 6.74
C PRO A 729 41.57 -5.99 8.18
N ALA A 730 40.66 -5.55 9.06
CA ALA A 730 40.61 -5.98 10.46
C ALA A 730 40.19 -7.46 10.63
N VAL A 731 39.53 -8.07 9.63
CA VAL A 731 39.16 -9.49 9.64
C VAL A 731 39.85 -10.32 8.55
N ALA A 732 40.52 -9.67 7.59
CA ALA A 732 41.19 -10.34 6.47
C ALA A 732 42.26 -11.38 6.89
N GLY A 733 42.86 -11.24 8.08
CA GLY A 733 43.83 -12.20 8.65
C GLY A 733 43.22 -13.30 9.53
N ASP A 734 42.01 -13.10 10.05
CA ASP A 734 41.27 -14.05 10.91
C ASP A 734 40.34 -14.96 10.07
N ALA A 735 39.81 -14.44 8.96
CA ALA A 735 38.76 -15.09 8.20
C ALA A 735 39.25 -16.11 7.16
N SER A 736 38.65 -17.31 7.16
CA SER A 736 38.96 -18.34 6.17
C SER A 736 38.50 -17.92 4.78
N THR A 737 39.37 -18.10 3.76
CA THR A 737 39.07 -17.68 2.37
C THR A 737 37.81 -18.37 1.81
N ASN A 738 37.49 -19.57 2.30
CA ASN A 738 36.28 -20.30 1.90
C ASN A 738 35.03 -19.74 2.59
N SER A 739 35.12 -19.36 3.87
CA SER A 739 34.04 -18.67 4.59
C SER A 739 33.74 -17.31 3.95
N LEU A 740 34.77 -16.47 3.73
CA LEU A 740 34.64 -15.17 3.04
C LEU A 740 34.00 -15.29 1.67
N ARG A 741 34.47 -16.24 0.83
CA ARG A 741 33.91 -16.45 -0.52
C ARG A 741 32.44 -16.85 -0.45
N LYS A 742 32.09 -17.76 0.46
CA LYS A 742 30.71 -18.26 0.60
C LYS A 742 29.77 -17.17 1.15
N PHE A 743 30.28 -16.33 2.04
CA PHE A 743 29.56 -15.19 2.59
C PHE A 743 29.29 -14.13 1.50
N ALA A 744 30.32 -13.75 0.72
CA ALA A 744 30.19 -12.80 -0.39
C ALA A 744 29.28 -13.33 -1.53
N GLU A 745 29.31 -14.64 -1.81
CA GLU A 745 28.35 -15.29 -2.73
C GLU A 745 26.91 -15.15 -2.21
N THR A 746 26.71 -15.36 -0.90
CA THR A 746 25.39 -15.27 -0.26
C THR A 746 24.86 -13.84 -0.29
N ALA A 747 25.69 -12.85 0.07
CA ALA A 747 25.37 -11.42 -0.05
C ALA A 747 25.01 -11.04 -1.50
N GLY A 748 25.80 -11.48 -2.48
CA GLY A 748 25.55 -11.18 -3.89
C GLY A 748 24.26 -11.81 -4.44
N ARG A 749 23.86 -12.99 -3.96
CA ARG A 749 22.54 -13.59 -4.30
C ARG A 749 21.37 -12.84 -3.64
N CYS A 750 21.57 -12.28 -2.44
CA CYS A 750 20.55 -11.43 -1.80
C CYS A 750 20.29 -10.14 -2.60
N LEU A 751 21.32 -9.62 -3.27
CA LEU A 751 21.28 -8.39 -4.07
C LEU A 751 20.95 -8.60 -5.55
N ALA A 752 20.29 -9.71 -5.90
CA ALA A 752 19.80 -9.92 -7.26
C ALA A 752 18.73 -8.88 -7.65
N ASP A 753 18.74 -8.43 -8.91
CA ASP A 753 17.85 -7.38 -9.42
C ASP A 753 16.37 -7.74 -9.31
N TYR A 754 16.04 -9.04 -9.39
CA TYR A 754 14.68 -9.58 -9.29
C TYR A 754 14.53 -10.47 -8.04
N GLY A 755 13.46 -10.26 -7.27
CA GLY A 755 13.17 -10.91 -6.00
C GLY A 755 13.01 -12.42 -6.11
N GLU A 756 12.54 -12.94 -7.25
CA GLU A 756 12.45 -14.38 -7.53
C GLU A 756 13.82 -15.09 -7.52
N GLN A 757 14.90 -14.37 -7.88
CA GLN A 757 16.26 -14.92 -7.93
C GLN A 757 16.96 -14.86 -6.57
N ARG A 758 16.42 -14.09 -5.61
CA ARG A 758 16.96 -13.99 -4.26
C ARG A 758 16.70 -15.29 -3.48
N PRO A 759 17.55 -15.63 -2.49
CA PRO A 759 17.24 -16.70 -1.54
C PRO A 759 16.03 -16.33 -0.65
N SER A 760 15.42 -17.31 0.02
CA SER A 760 14.59 -17.01 1.21
C SER A 760 15.49 -16.69 2.41
N MET A 761 14.98 -15.99 3.43
CA MET A 761 15.76 -15.79 4.66
C MET A 761 16.16 -17.11 5.36
N GLY A 762 15.42 -18.20 5.15
CA GLY A 762 15.81 -19.53 5.64
C GLY A 762 17.05 -20.08 4.93
N ASP A 763 17.11 -19.92 3.60
CA ASP A 763 18.32 -20.27 2.83
C ASP A 763 19.50 -19.37 3.23
N VAL A 764 19.26 -18.08 3.51
CA VAL A 764 20.31 -17.16 4.00
C VAL A 764 20.86 -17.63 5.34
N VAL A 765 20.01 -17.99 6.31
CA VAL A 765 20.44 -18.57 7.60
C VAL A 765 21.31 -19.81 7.36
N TRP A 766 20.87 -20.76 6.54
CA TRP A 766 21.62 -21.98 6.25
C TRP A 766 22.99 -21.68 5.62
N ASN A 767 23.04 -20.77 4.64
CA ASN A 767 24.31 -20.40 3.99
C ASN A 767 25.28 -19.72 4.96
N LEU A 768 24.78 -18.90 5.89
CA LEU A 768 25.62 -18.23 6.91
C LEU A 768 26.11 -19.21 7.99
N GLU A 769 25.27 -20.15 8.43
CA GLU A 769 25.69 -21.24 9.33
C GLU A 769 26.77 -22.12 8.66
N TYR A 770 26.64 -22.38 7.35
CA TYR A 770 27.69 -23.05 6.58
C TYR A 770 28.97 -22.20 6.45
N CYS A 771 28.88 -20.86 6.36
CA CYS A 771 30.06 -19.98 6.42
C CYS A 771 30.77 -20.09 7.78
N LEU A 772 30.03 -20.22 8.88
CA LEU A 772 30.58 -20.43 10.23
C LEU A 772 31.26 -21.80 10.34
N GLN A 773 30.63 -22.86 9.82
CA GLN A 773 31.27 -24.17 9.76
C GLN A 773 32.58 -24.15 8.94
N LEU A 774 32.63 -23.41 7.83
CA LEU A 774 33.84 -23.21 7.02
C LEU A 774 34.92 -22.35 7.71
N GLN A 775 34.58 -21.59 8.76
CA GLN A 775 35.55 -20.92 9.62
C GLN A 775 36.09 -21.90 10.66
N GLU A 776 35.22 -22.63 11.34
CA GLU A 776 35.57 -23.56 12.42
C GLU A 776 36.29 -24.83 11.95
N SER A 777 36.14 -25.22 10.67
CA SER A 777 36.77 -26.41 10.11
C SER A 777 38.21 -26.22 9.62
N GLN A 778 38.80 -25.03 9.76
CA GLN A 778 40.25 -24.84 9.52
C GLN A 778 41.02 -25.13 10.81
N PRO A 779 42.07 -25.97 10.79
CA PRO A 779 42.96 -26.11 11.94
C PRO A 779 43.65 -24.76 12.17
N SER A 780 43.54 -24.25 13.40
CA SER A 780 44.20 -23.01 13.81
C SER A 780 45.71 -23.14 13.62
N THR A 781 46.33 -22.15 12.97
CA THR A 781 47.80 -22.06 12.83
C THR A 781 48.43 -21.56 14.13
N GLU A 782 48.11 -22.22 15.25
CA GLU A 782 48.61 -21.97 16.59
C GLU A 782 49.06 -23.30 17.24
N THR A 783 50.02 -23.97 16.60
CA THR A 783 50.86 -25.02 17.21
C THR A 783 52.11 -25.26 16.35
N ALA A 784 52.81 -24.15 16.05
CA ALA A 784 54.15 -24.18 15.49
C ALA A 784 55.10 -23.49 16.45
N LEU A 785 55.45 -24.18 17.54
CA LEU A 785 56.69 -24.08 18.33
C LEU A 785 56.70 -25.27 19.33
N ASP A 786 57.90 -25.77 19.65
CA ASP A 786 58.23 -26.85 20.60
C ASP A 786 57.67 -28.26 20.23
N LEU A 787 58.45 -29.23 19.70
CA LEU A 787 59.65 -29.84 20.31
C LEU A 787 60.48 -30.66 19.29
N ASP A 788 61.78 -30.78 19.57
CA ASP A 788 62.75 -31.61 18.84
C ASP A 788 62.78 -33.09 19.27
N ASP A 789 63.29 -33.93 18.36
CA ASP A 789 64.03 -35.19 18.52
C ASP A 789 63.65 -36.23 19.61
N SER A 790 63.12 -37.38 19.17
CA SER A 790 63.65 -38.74 19.47
C SER A 790 62.74 -39.82 18.86
N GLY A 791 63.28 -40.73 18.03
CA GLY A 791 62.48 -41.72 17.29
C GLY A 791 62.55 -43.16 17.80
N ALA A 792 61.57 -43.99 17.44
CA ALA A 792 61.72 -45.45 17.29
C ALA A 792 60.59 -46.15 16.48
N HIS A 793 60.95 -46.62 15.28
CA HIS A 793 60.47 -47.81 14.55
C HIS A 793 58.99 -48.08 14.13
N LEU A 794 58.87 -48.42 12.84
CA LEU A 794 57.69 -48.85 12.06
C LEU A 794 57.53 -50.40 12.02
N PRO A 795 56.47 -50.94 11.39
CA PRO A 795 56.43 -51.17 9.92
C PRO A 795 55.14 -50.62 9.27
N ARG A 796 55.13 -49.96 8.09
CA ARG A 796 55.43 -50.43 6.70
C ARG A 796 54.53 -51.62 6.29
N ASP A 797 53.81 -51.59 5.17
CA ASP A 797 54.26 -51.14 3.84
C ASP A 797 53.37 -50.12 3.09
N ILE A 798 54.06 -49.25 2.34
CA ILE A 798 53.53 -48.45 1.22
C ILE A 798 54.48 -48.71 0.03
N VAL A 799 53.93 -48.89 -1.18
CA VAL A 799 54.71 -48.87 -2.43
C VAL A 799 54.22 -47.73 -3.31
N VAL A 800 55.17 -46.94 -3.83
CA VAL A 800 54.94 -45.74 -4.65
C VAL A 800 55.42 -45.96 -6.08
N ALA A 801 54.70 -45.42 -7.07
CA ALA A 801 55.23 -45.08 -8.39
C ALA A 801 54.77 -43.64 -8.74
N ARG A 802 55.60 -42.64 -8.46
CA ARG A 802 56.53 -41.96 -9.40
C ARG A 802 55.83 -41.09 -10.45
N ARG A 803 55.86 -39.77 -10.24
CA ARG A 803 55.61 -38.76 -11.28
C ARG A 803 56.82 -38.64 -12.21
N VAL A 804 56.57 -38.30 -13.48
CA VAL A 804 57.54 -37.79 -14.46
C VAL A 804 56.95 -36.53 -15.08
N ALA A 805 57.76 -35.48 -15.26
CA ALA A 805 57.36 -34.24 -15.91
C ALA A 805 57.85 -34.18 -17.37
N PRO A 806 57.15 -33.43 -18.24
CA PRO A 806 57.80 -32.55 -19.22
C PRO A 806 57.29 -31.09 -19.03
N LEU A 807 58.14 -30.08 -18.92
CA LEU A 807 58.96 -29.42 -19.97
C LEU A 807 58.13 -28.51 -20.91
N ALA A 808 58.49 -27.22 -20.90
CA ALA A 808 58.09 -26.22 -21.88
C ALA A 808 59.01 -26.25 -23.12
N PRO A 809 58.66 -25.51 -24.17
CA PRO A 809 59.67 -24.76 -24.92
C PRO A 809 59.28 -23.29 -25.20
N ASP A 810 60.30 -22.45 -25.37
CA ASP A 810 60.21 -21.02 -25.73
C ASP A 810 60.29 -20.77 -27.25
N ALA A 811 59.98 -19.51 -27.63
CA ALA A 811 60.65 -18.68 -28.65
C ALA A 811 59.93 -18.28 -29.97
N SER A 812 59.44 -17.02 -29.96
CA SER A 812 59.72 -15.91 -30.92
C SER A 812 59.12 -15.82 -32.35
N ALA A 813 58.68 -14.57 -32.67
CA ALA A 813 58.54 -13.92 -34.00
C ALA A 813 57.39 -14.41 -34.93
N ASP A 814 56.68 -13.59 -35.74
CA ASP A 814 56.83 -12.17 -36.10
C ASP A 814 55.50 -11.48 -36.52
N ALA A 815 55.51 -10.14 -36.49
CA ALA A 815 54.74 -9.10 -37.22
C ALA A 815 53.30 -9.29 -37.83
N ALA A 816 52.45 -8.29 -37.49
CA ALA A 816 51.51 -7.52 -38.34
C ALA A 816 50.17 -8.10 -38.87
N GLY A 817 49.11 -7.27 -38.82
CA GLY A 817 47.98 -7.32 -39.76
C GLY A 817 46.56 -7.38 -39.16
N ASP A 818 45.81 -6.28 -39.35
CA ASP A 818 44.37 -6.16 -39.61
C ASP A 818 43.26 -6.68 -38.65
N ASP A 819 42.48 -5.71 -38.16
CA ASP A 819 41.01 -5.61 -38.21
C ASP A 819 40.13 -6.89 -38.19
N MET A 820 39.31 -7.07 -37.14
CA MET A 820 37.84 -7.17 -37.24
C MET A 820 37.15 -7.58 -35.93
N SER A 821 36.02 -6.88 -35.68
CA SER A 821 34.81 -7.33 -34.96
C SER A 821 34.64 -8.84 -34.74
N TRP A 822 34.39 -9.26 -33.49
CA TRP A 822 33.65 -10.51 -33.22
C TRP A 822 32.60 -10.40 -32.11
N SER A 823 31.40 -10.84 -32.45
CA SER A 823 30.24 -11.06 -31.59
C SER A 823 30.27 -12.46 -30.97
N GLU A 824 30.29 -12.59 -29.64
CA GLU A 824 30.26 -13.93 -29.04
C GLU A 824 28.85 -14.51 -28.93
N THR A 825 28.68 -15.69 -29.53
CA THR A 825 27.63 -16.66 -29.21
C THR A 825 28.28 -18.03 -29.15
N ALA A 826 28.44 -18.59 -27.95
CA ALA A 826 28.89 -19.96 -27.76
C ALA A 826 28.16 -20.61 -26.59
N SER A 827 27.33 -21.59 -26.91
CA SER A 827 26.74 -22.52 -25.94
C SER A 827 27.73 -23.65 -25.64
N PHE A 828 27.65 -24.25 -24.44
CA PHE A 828 28.19 -25.59 -24.22
C PHE A 828 27.20 -26.45 -23.43
N THR A 829 26.90 -27.63 -23.94
CA THR A 829 26.06 -28.64 -23.28
C THR A 829 26.73 -30.00 -23.26
N ALA A 830 26.94 -30.50 -22.04
CA ALA A 830 26.89 -31.91 -21.62
C ALA A 830 27.84 -32.97 -22.25
N THR A 831 28.64 -33.57 -21.38
CA THR A 831 28.71 -35.05 -21.22
C THR A 831 28.60 -35.38 -19.71
N GLY A 832 28.30 -36.62 -19.35
CA GLY A 832 28.09 -36.97 -17.93
C GLY A 832 28.19 -38.46 -17.60
N ASN A 833 27.94 -38.74 -16.32
CA ASN A 833 27.70 -40.04 -15.66
C ASN A 833 28.75 -41.16 -15.78
N VAL A 834 29.41 -41.42 -14.64
CA VAL A 834 30.01 -42.72 -14.28
C VAL A 834 29.65 -43.02 -12.82
N PHE A 835 28.99 -44.16 -12.59
CA PHE A 835 28.74 -44.87 -11.32
C PHE A 835 27.72 -44.30 -10.30
N SER A 836 26.49 -44.79 -10.44
CA SER A 836 25.83 -45.49 -9.33
C SER A 836 25.86 -47.00 -9.60
N GLN A 837 26.37 -47.80 -8.65
CA GLN A 837 26.02 -49.22 -8.36
C GLN A 837 27.11 -49.93 -7.53
N ILE A 838 26.82 -50.16 -6.24
CA ILE A 838 27.04 -51.40 -5.47
C ILE A 838 25.98 -51.37 -4.34
N MET A 839 25.39 -52.51 -4.00
CA MET A 839 24.17 -52.60 -3.18
C MET A 839 24.34 -53.51 -1.95
N SER A 840 23.65 -53.10 -0.86
CA SER A 840 23.00 -53.88 0.21
C SER A 840 23.75 -54.96 1.03
N ARG A 841 23.45 -54.99 2.34
CA ARG A 841 22.85 -56.17 3.00
C ARG A 841 22.26 -55.90 4.40
N ASP A 842 21.36 -56.80 4.82
CA ASP A 842 20.46 -56.72 5.97
C ASP A 842 20.97 -57.38 7.28
N ASP A 843 20.47 -56.81 8.41
CA ASP A 843 19.84 -57.44 9.60
C ASP A 843 20.53 -58.54 10.49
N ARG A 844 20.18 -58.45 11.79
CA ARG A 844 20.22 -59.42 12.92
C ARG A 844 21.44 -59.48 13.84
N SER A 845 21.31 -58.97 15.07
CA SER A 845 20.79 -59.77 16.21
C SER A 845 20.91 -59.12 17.62
N ARG A 846 19.89 -59.39 18.47
CA ARG A 846 19.81 -59.41 19.96
C ARG A 846 20.46 -58.33 20.86
N ALA A 847 19.61 -57.81 21.75
CA ALA A 847 19.84 -57.00 22.97
C ALA A 847 20.68 -57.74 24.07
N PRO A 848 21.10 -57.13 25.23
CA PRO A 848 20.25 -56.30 26.11
C PRO A 848 20.85 -55.17 27.01
N ARG A 849 19.94 -54.24 27.40
CA ARG A 849 19.73 -53.58 28.74
C ARG A 849 20.82 -52.78 29.50
N THR A 850 20.32 -51.66 30.08
CA THR A 850 20.64 -51.02 31.39
C THR A 850 22.00 -50.29 31.55
N SER A 851 22.14 -49.16 32.27
CA SER A 851 21.19 -48.44 33.17
C SER A 851 21.67 -47.03 33.66
N TYR A 852 20.68 -46.18 34.01
CA TYR A 852 20.62 -45.13 35.07
C TYR A 852 21.62 -43.95 35.18
N LEU A 853 21.09 -42.74 34.93
CA LEU A 853 21.00 -41.53 35.81
C LEU A 853 20.69 -40.30 34.91
N LEU A 854 19.50 -39.69 34.78
CA LEU A 854 18.40 -39.28 35.68
C LEU A 854 18.62 -37.92 36.39
N GLY A 855 17.86 -36.90 35.94
CA GLY A 855 17.69 -35.57 36.56
C GLY A 855 18.25 -34.41 35.71
N LEU A 856 17.55 -33.29 35.47
CA LEU A 856 16.21 -32.84 35.89
C LEU A 856 15.73 -31.74 34.91
N MET A 857 14.54 -31.90 34.30
CA MET A 857 13.49 -30.87 34.16
C MET A 857 12.35 -31.42 33.29
N ASP A 858 11.12 -31.27 33.77
CA ASP A 858 9.95 -32.00 33.26
C ASP A 858 8.81 -31.05 32.82
N GLN A 859 8.07 -31.51 31.81
CA GLN A 859 6.70 -31.16 31.39
C GLN A 859 6.15 -29.72 31.47
N LYS A 860 5.75 -29.24 30.27
CA LYS A 860 4.32 -29.08 29.91
C LYS A 860 4.14 -29.42 28.43
N GLY A 861 3.22 -30.34 28.11
CA GLY A 861 3.05 -30.90 26.75
C GLY A 861 1.76 -30.48 26.03
N PHE A 862 1.72 -30.76 24.72
CA PHE A 862 0.61 -30.84 23.74
C PHE A 862 1.30 -31.02 22.37
N ASP A 863 0.90 -31.85 21.39
CA ASP A 863 -0.16 -32.86 21.29
C ASP A 863 0.20 -33.81 20.13
N GLY A 864 0.07 -35.14 20.31
CA GLY A 864 0.57 -36.15 19.35
C GLY A 864 -0.50 -36.78 18.44
N ASP A 865 -1.78 -36.54 18.73
CA ASP A 865 -2.88 -37.41 18.30
C ASP A 865 -3.45 -37.05 16.91
N ARG A 866 -3.24 -35.81 16.44
CA ARG A 866 -3.91 -35.26 15.24
C ARG A 866 -3.52 -35.90 13.90
N SER A 867 -2.44 -36.68 13.86
CA SER A 867 -1.94 -37.22 12.58
C SER A 867 -2.69 -38.46 12.09
N GLU A 868 -3.35 -39.20 12.97
CA GLU A 868 -3.94 -40.51 12.64
C GLU A 868 -5.38 -40.47 12.14
N SER A 869 -6.11 -39.36 12.32
CA SER A 869 -7.47 -39.16 11.75
C SER A 869 -7.50 -38.24 10.52
N ARG A 870 -6.34 -37.93 9.93
CA ARG A 870 -6.22 -37.10 8.71
C ARG A 870 -6.00 -37.97 7.48
N LEU A 871 -6.79 -37.76 6.44
CA LEU A 871 -6.60 -38.36 5.12
C LEU A 871 -6.01 -37.37 4.11
N TYR A 872 -5.23 -37.89 3.18
CA TYR A 872 -4.85 -37.26 1.91
C TYR A 872 -5.67 -37.90 0.78
N VAL A 873 -6.26 -37.08 -0.09
CA VAL A 873 -7.07 -37.49 -1.25
C VAL A 873 -6.46 -36.88 -2.51
N GLY A 874 -5.74 -37.67 -3.30
CA GLY A 874 -5.07 -37.24 -4.54
C GLY A 874 -5.77 -37.70 -5.82
N ASN A 875 -5.20 -37.27 -6.95
CA ASN A 875 -5.66 -37.57 -8.31
C ASN A 875 -7.05 -37.01 -8.66
N LEU A 876 -7.42 -35.88 -8.05
CA LEU A 876 -8.70 -35.21 -8.28
C LEU A 876 -8.74 -34.53 -9.66
N ASP A 877 -9.84 -34.72 -10.38
CA ASP A 877 -10.15 -34.03 -11.64
C ASP A 877 -10.62 -32.59 -11.34
N PHE A 878 -10.22 -31.63 -12.19
CA PHE A 878 -10.54 -30.20 -12.06
C PHE A 878 -12.04 -29.86 -11.98
N ARG A 879 -12.92 -30.79 -12.36
CA ARG A 879 -14.38 -30.62 -12.26
C ARG A 879 -14.95 -30.96 -10.88
N VAL A 880 -14.15 -31.57 -10.00
CA VAL A 880 -14.54 -31.89 -8.62
C VAL A 880 -14.38 -30.64 -7.77
N SER A 881 -15.48 -30.08 -7.26
CA SER A 881 -15.41 -28.96 -6.33
C SER A 881 -15.15 -29.42 -4.89
N GLU A 882 -14.70 -28.50 -4.05
CA GLU A 882 -14.57 -28.67 -2.60
C GLU A 882 -15.88 -29.21 -1.98
N SER A 883 -17.02 -28.62 -2.40
CA SER A 883 -18.37 -29.05 -2.02
C SER A 883 -18.66 -30.53 -2.34
N ASP A 884 -18.11 -31.05 -3.44
CA ASP A 884 -18.35 -32.43 -3.87
C ASP A 884 -17.54 -33.42 -3.04
N ILE A 885 -16.35 -33.03 -2.58
CA ILE A 885 -15.51 -33.88 -1.72
C ILE A 885 -16.11 -33.97 -0.32
N ILE A 886 -16.58 -32.85 0.24
CA ILE A 886 -17.32 -32.88 1.52
C ILE A 886 -18.54 -33.82 1.40
N LYS A 887 -19.33 -33.74 0.33
CA LYS A 887 -20.46 -34.66 0.07
C LYS A 887 -20.05 -36.11 -0.14
N MET A 888 -18.90 -36.37 -0.74
CA MET A 888 -18.39 -37.73 -0.97
C MET A 888 -17.84 -38.38 0.30
N PHE A 889 -17.27 -37.59 1.22
CA PHE A 889 -16.55 -38.09 2.39
C PHE A 889 -17.34 -37.98 3.71
N SER A 890 -18.32 -37.06 3.83
CA SER A 890 -19.19 -36.94 5.02
C SER A 890 -20.04 -38.17 5.36
N PRO A 891 -20.39 -39.12 4.46
CA PRO A 891 -21.12 -40.33 4.84
C PRO A 891 -20.32 -41.32 5.71
N PHE A 892 -18.99 -41.15 5.83
CA PHE A 892 -18.12 -42.09 6.55
C PHE A 892 -17.76 -41.64 7.99
N GLY A 893 -18.15 -40.43 8.38
CA GLY A 893 -17.85 -39.87 9.70
C GLY A 893 -17.91 -38.35 9.71
N LYS A 894 -17.74 -37.73 10.89
CA LYS A 894 -17.79 -36.27 11.01
C LYS A 894 -16.45 -35.63 10.63
N ILE A 895 -16.46 -34.83 9.57
CA ILE A 895 -15.30 -34.04 9.12
C ILE A 895 -15.12 -32.83 10.06
N ILE A 896 -13.87 -32.53 10.44
CA ILE A 896 -13.51 -31.44 11.37
C ILE A 896 -12.52 -30.42 10.78
N ALA A 897 -11.88 -30.73 9.66
CA ALA A 897 -11.05 -29.80 8.89
C ALA A 897 -10.78 -30.34 7.48
N GLU A 898 -10.65 -29.44 6.52
CA GLU A 898 -10.34 -29.74 5.12
C GLU A 898 -9.36 -28.70 4.55
N ASP A 899 -8.45 -29.15 3.68
CA ASP A 899 -7.51 -28.30 2.95
C ASP A 899 -7.52 -28.73 1.48
N PHE A 900 -7.66 -27.79 0.53
CA PHE A 900 -7.70 -28.05 -0.90
C PHE A 900 -6.57 -27.36 -1.67
N LEU A 901 -5.88 -28.10 -2.55
CA LEU A 901 -4.86 -27.50 -3.43
C LEU A 901 -4.93 -28.03 -4.88
N TRP A 902 -4.90 -27.08 -5.83
CA TRP A 902 -4.76 -27.34 -7.26
C TRP A 902 -3.35 -27.00 -7.73
N HIS A 903 -2.69 -27.90 -8.46
CA HIS A 903 -1.42 -27.58 -9.12
C HIS A 903 -1.66 -26.61 -10.31
N THR A 904 -1.40 -25.33 -10.11
CA THR A 904 -1.54 -24.26 -11.13
C THR A 904 -0.40 -24.22 -12.18
N ARG A 905 0.34 -25.32 -12.36
CA ARG A 905 1.29 -25.54 -13.46
C ARG A 905 0.85 -26.73 -14.31
N GLY A 906 0.18 -26.48 -15.43
CA GLY A 906 -0.17 -27.52 -16.39
C GLY A 906 0.97 -27.85 -17.36
N PRO A 907 1.19 -29.14 -17.69
CA PRO A 907 1.85 -29.53 -18.93
C PRO A 907 0.82 -29.93 -20.00
N LYS A 908 1.27 -29.94 -21.26
CA LYS A 908 0.44 -30.22 -22.45
C LYS A 908 -0.20 -31.62 -22.39
N ARG A 909 -1.45 -31.72 -22.85
CA ARG A 909 -2.29 -32.94 -22.92
C ARG A 909 -2.69 -33.55 -21.56
N GLY A 910 -3.65 -32.91 -20.92
CA GLY A 910 -4.87 -33.65 -20.56
C GLY A 910 -4.92 -34.46 -19.27
N GLU A 911 -4.19 -34.10 -18.21
CA GLU A 911 -4.63 -34.40 -16.83
C GLU A 911 -4.29 -33.25 -15.85
N PRO A 912 -5.27 -32.55 -15.27
CA PRO A 912 -5.05 -31.78 -14.04
C PRO A 912 -5.12 -32.72 -12.83
N ARG A 913 -4.20 -32.53 -11.88
CA ARG A 913 -4.17 -33.25 -10.60
C ARG A 913 -4.38 -32.26 -9.45
N GLY A 914 -5.54 -32.31 -8.84
CA GLY A 914 -5.77 -31.72 -7.51
C GLY A 914 -5.48 -32.74 -6.41
N TYR A 915 -5.28 -32.22 -5.20
CA TYR A 915 -5.36 -33.02 -3.98
C TYR A 915 -6.07 -32.25 -2.86
N ALA A 916 -6.55 -33.01 -1.89
CA ALA A 916 -7.21 -32.52 -0.70
C ALA A 916 -6.70 -33.23 0.55
N PHE A 917 -6.93 -32.64 1.71
CA PHE A 917 -6.89 -33.33 2.99
C PHE A 917 -8.28 -33.30 3.64
N VAL A 918 -8.65 -34.39 4.31
CA VAL A 918 -9.92 -34.52 5.04
C VAL A 918 -9.63 -35.08 6.43
N GLN A 919 -9.92 -34.32 7.48
CA GLN A 919 -9.73 -34.73 8.87
C GLN A 919 -11.07 -35.19 9.47
N TYR A 920 -11.08 -36.37 10.10
CA TYR A 920 -12.24 -36.92 10.82
C TYR A 920 -12.12 -36.75 12.34
N THR A 921 -13.26 -36.86 13.04
CA THR A 921 -13.29 -36.91 14.50
C THR A 921 -12.55 -38.10 15.09
N THR A 922 -12.61 -39.28 14.45
CA THR A 922 -11.88 -40.48 14.92
C THR A 922 -11.02 -41.14 13.85
N LYS A 923 -10.09 -41.99 14.29
CA LYS A 923 -9.19 -42.76 13.43
C LYS A 923 -9.92 -43.82 12.61
N GLU A 924 -10.96 -44.41 13.20
CA GLU A 924 -11.80 -45.46 12.62
C GLU A 924 -12.64 -44.92 11.45
N GLU A 925 -13.19 -43.70 11.60
CA GLU A 925 -13.89 -42.99 10.52
C GLU A 925 -12.95 -42.71 9.33
N ALA A 926 -11.72 -42.23 9.61
CA ALA A 926 -10.71 -42.00 8.58
C ALA A 926 -10.29 -43.31 7.87
N GLN A 927 -10.12 -44.41 8.61
CA GLN A 927 -9.81 -45.72 8.04
C GLN A 927 -10.96 -46.24 7.16
N LEU A 928 -12.21 -46.14 7.61
CA LEU A 928 -13.39 -46.52 6.85
C LEU A 928 -13.51 -45.72 5.54
N ALA A 929 -13.28 -44.41 5.60
CA ALA A 929 -13.27 -43.55 4.42
C ALA A 929 -12.12 -43.90 3.45
N LYS A 930 -10.91 -44.20 3.96
CA LYS A 930 -9.77 -44.68 3.16
C LYS A 930 -10.13 -45.97 2.41
N GLU A 931 -10.69 -46.97 3.09
CA GLU A 931 -11.07 -48.25 2.48
C GLU A 931 -12.19 -48.12 1.42
N LYS A 932 -13.16 -47.22 1.63
CA LYS A 932 -14.32 -47.07 0.74
C LYS A 932 -14.08 -46.15 -0.45
N MET A 933 -13.17 -45.19 -0.35
CA MET A 933 -12.93 -44.19 -1.40
C MET A 933 -11.63 -44.40 -2.19
N ASN A 934 -10.62 -45.08 -1.66
CA ASN A 934 -9.39 -45.33 -2.40
C ASN A 934 -9.66 -46.18 -3.67
N GLY A 935 -9.22 -45.70 -4.83
CA GLY A 935 -9.47 -46.32 -6.14
C GLY A 935 -10.84 -46.05 -6.75
N ARG A 936 -11.76 -45.35 -6.07
CA ARG A 936 -13.12 -45.09 -6.59
C ARG A 936 -13.08 -44.10 -7.76
N LEU A 937 -13.83 -44.39 -8.82
CA LEU A 937 -13.93 -43.52 -9.99
C LEU A 937 -14.78 -42.26 -9.69
N VAL A 938 -14.14 -41.10 -9.70
CA VAL A 938 -14.77 -39.76 -9.61
C VAL A 938 -14.46 -39.01 -10.91
N CYS A 939 -15.50 -38.49 -11.58
CA CYS A 939 -15.39 -37.80 -12.88
C CYS A 939 -14.64 -38.57 -14.00
N GLY A 940 -14.48 -39.90 -13.84
CA GLY A 940 -13.75 -40.77 -14.77
C GLY A 940 -12.32 -41.14 -14.35
N ARG A 941 -11.83 -40.68 -13.18
CA ARG A 941 -10.51 -41.05 -12.63
C ARG A 941 -10.59 -41.75 -11.27
N PRO A 942 -9.72 -42.73 -10.98
CA PRO A 942 -9.63 -43.32 -9.65
C PRO A 942 -8.97 -42.32 -8.71
N VAL A 943 -9.66 -41.94 -7.63
CA VAL A 943 -9.07 -41.11 -6.57
C VAL A 943 -8.16 -41.94 -5.66
N VAL A 944 -7.13 -41.33 -5.09
CA VAL A 944 -6.10 -42.02 -4.30
C VAL A 944 -6.17 -41.53 -2.86
N VAL A 945 -6.42 -42.42 -1.89
CA VAL A 945 -6.67 -42.04 -0.48
C VAL A 945 -5.69 -42.73 0.48
N HIS A 946 -5.01 -41.93 1.32
CA HIS A 946 -4.01 -42.37 2.30
C HIS A 946 -4.19 -41.67 3.66
N LEU A 947 -3.58 -42.20 4.72
CA LEU A 947 -3.51 -41.53 6.03
C LEU A 947 -2.30 -40.59 6.05
N ALA A 948 -2.46 -39.36 6.54
CA ALA A 948 -1.42 -38.33 6.46
C ALA A 948 -0.23 -38.56 7.41
N SER A 949 -0.33 -39.49 8.36
CA SER A 949 0.79 -39.94 9.21
C SER A 949 1.74 -40.92 8.50
N GLU A 950 1.35 -41.50 7.36
CA GLU A 950 2.25 -42.28 6.50
C GLU A 950 3.16 -41.31 5.73
N LYS A 951 4.48 -41.34 5.96
CA LYS A 951 5.46 -40.55 5.21
C LYS A 951 5.34 -40.85 3.71
N CYS A 952 4.69 -39.97 2.94
CA CYS A 952 4.60 -40.09 1.49
C CYS A 952 5.97 -39.84 0.81
N PHE A 953 6.77 -40.89 0.69
CA PHE A 953 7.69 -41.03 -0.42
C PHE A 953 6.88 -41.20 -1.71
N VAL A 954 6.99 -40.27 -2.65
CA VAL A 954 6.55 -40.50 -4.03
C VAL A 954 7.68 -41.18 -4.77
N ASP A 955 7.61 -42.52 -4.85
CA ASP A 955 8.60 -43.35 -5.53
C ASP A 955 8.41 -43.29 -7.05
N SER A 956 9.12 -42.36 -7.72
CA SER A 956 9.17 -42.28 -9.19
C SER A 956 10.23 -43.26 -9.73
N GLY A 957 9.98 -44.57 -9.60
CA GLY A 957 11.07 -45.56 -9.55
C GLY A 957 10.91 -46.90 -10.28
N ASN A 958 9.86 -47.22 -11.05
CA ASN A 958 9.93 -48.36 -11.99
C ASN A 958 8.82 -48.44 -13.06
N SER A 959 9.13 -48.00 -14.28
CA SER A 959 8.50 -48.53 -15.51
C SER A 959 9.51 -48.52 -16.68
N HIS A 960 10.70 -49.09 -16.44
CA HIS A 960 11.70 -49.35 -17.48
C HIS A 960 12.48 -50.65 -17.20
N ARG A 961 11.76 -51.76 -17.02
CA ARG A 961 12.37 -53.11 -17.07
C ARG A 961 11.49 -54.19 -17.71
N ALA A 962 10.94 -53.84 -18.88
CA ALA A 962 10.50 -54.79 -19.89
C ALA A 962 10.95 -54.27 -21.28
N MET A 963 11.25 -55.18 -22.21
CA MET A 963 11.75 -54.89 -23.58
C MET A 963 13.17 -54.29 -23.71
N LYS A 964 14.16 -55.07 -23.30
CA LYS A 964 15.26 -55.43 -24.21
C LYS A 964 15.45 -56.95 -24.15
N ASP A 965 15.00 -57.65 -25.19
CA ASP A 965 15.68 -58.81 -25.78
C ASP A 965 14.83 -59.47 -26.88
N LYS A 966 15.18 -59.13 -28.14
CA LYS A 966 15.01 -59.85 -29.43
C LYS A 966 14.88 -58.84 -30.58
N LYS A 967 15.43 -59.05 -31.79
CA LYS A 967 16.62 -59.80 -32.22
C LYS A 967 16.94 -59.40 -33.68
N LEU A 968 18.15 -58.88 -33.95
CA LEU A 968 18.87 -58.80 -35.23
C LEU A 968 18.23 -58.11 -36.48
N ALA A 969 19.13 -57.69 -37.39
CA ALA A 969 18.95 -57.08 -38.72
C ALA A 969 18.37 -55.65 -38.75
N GLY A 970 18.93 -54.68 -39.48
CA GLY A 970 20.19 -54.64 -40.24
C GLY A 970 20.28 -53.36 -41.11
N GLY A 971 21.48 -52.85 -41.39
CA GLY A 971 21.73 -51.66 -42.25
C GLY A 971 21.48 -50.31 -41.55
N SER A 972 22.49 -49.47 -41.28
CA SER A 972 23.25 -48.60 -42.21
C SER A 972 22.44 -47.42 -42.76
N GLY A 973 22.76 -46.19 -42.39
CA GLY A 973 22.17 -44.99 -43.01
C GLY A 973 22.37 -43.69 -42.23
N SER A 974 23.50 -43.00 -42.46
CA SER A 974 23.63 -41.58 -42.09
C SER A 974 22.90 -40.71 -43.12
N LYS A 975 22.05 -39.75 -42.66
CA LYS A 975 22.01 -38.33 -43.11
C LYS A 975 20.78 -37.55 -42.63
N SER A 976 20.99 -36.23 -42.49
CA SER A 976 20.01 -35.12 -42.56
C SER A 976 18.76 -35.15 -41.66
N VAL A 977 18.78 -34.34 -40.59
CA VAL A 977 17.57 -33.71 -40.01
C VAL A 977 17.61 -32.21 -40.28
N GLN A 978 17.38 -31.84 -41.54
CA GLN A 978 17.10 -30.47 -41.97
C GLN A 978 15.90 -30.43 -42.94
N THR A 979 14.96 -31.37 -42.76
CA THR A 979 13.90 -31.71 -43.73
C THR A 979 12.55 -32.08 -43.10
N ASP A 980 12.27 -31.70 -41.85
CA ASP A 980 10.95 -31.96 -41.21
C ASP A 980 10.08 -30.71 -40.97
N ARG A 981 10.64 -29.49 -41.16
CA ARG A 981 9.85 -28.25 -41.08
C ARG A 981 9.10 -27.95 -42.40
N ALA A 982 9.69 -28.31 -43.54
CA ALA A 982 9.07 -28.15 -44.86
C ALA A 982 7.94 -29.17 -45.12
N ALA A 983 8.13 -30.43 -44.73
CA ALA A 983 7.13 -31.49 -44.90
C ALA A 983 5.83 -31.20 -44.13
N LYS A 984 5.93 -30.68 -42.89
CA LYS A 984 4.75 -30.27 -42.09
C LYS A 984 4.01 -29.08 -42.69
N ILE A 985 4.72 -28.12 -43.29
CA ILE A 985 4.08 -26.98 -43.98
C ILE A 985 3.39 -27.44 -45.29
N ALA A 986 3.99 -28.39 -46.02
CA ALA A 986 3.38 -28.98 -47.21
C ALA A 986 2.11 -29.80 -46.87
N ALA A 987 2.14 -30.60 -45.80
CA ALA A 987 0.98 -31.37 -45.33
C ALA A 987 -0.20 -30.49 -44.89
N ILE A 988 0.08 -29.35 -44.23
CA ILE A 988 -0.95 -28.37 -43.85
C ILE A 988 -1.54 -27.69 -45.09
N LYS A 989 -0.70 -27.28 -46.06
CA LYS A 989 -1.18 -26.72 -47.34
C LYS A 989 -2.04 -27.71 -48.14
N HIS A 990 -1.68 -28.98 -48.18
CA HIS A 990 -2.46 -30.00 -48.89
C HIS A 990 -3.82 -30.26 -48.23
N LYS A 991 -3.93 -30.07 -46.90
CA LYS A 991 -5.17 -30.28 -46.14
C LYS A 991 -6.08 -29.06 -46.07
N LEU A 992 -5.57 -27.84 -46.26
CA LEU A 992 -6.42 -26.69 -46.60
C LEU A 992 -6.97 -26.81 -48.03
N LYS A 993 -6.13 -27.21 -48.99
CA LYS A 993 -6.56 -27.29 -50.39
C LYS A 993 -7.66 -28.33 -50.62
N SER A 994 -7.62 -29.48 -49.93
CA SER A 994 -8.69 -30.48 -49.98
C SER A 994 -9.99 -30.07 -49.28
N LEU A 995 -10.07 -28.88 -48.66
CA LEU A 995 -11.30 -28.31 -48.11
C LEU A 995 -11.89 -27.19 -48.99
N GLU A 996 -11.16 -26.77 -50.03
CA GLU A 996 -11.63 -25.82 -51.06
C GLU A 996 -12.11 -26.53 -52.34
N ASP A 997 -11.68 -27.79 -52.56
CA ASP A 997 -12.01 -28.58 -53.76
C ASP A 997 -13.33 -29.41 -53.66
N GLU A 998 -14.01 -29.48 -52.51
CA GLU A 998 -15.38 -30.05 -52.41
C GLU A 998 -16.46 -29.03 -52.83
N GLY A 999 -16.43 -28.64 -54.11
CA GLY A 999 -17.41 -27.74 -54.68
C GLY A 999 -18.68 -28.44 -55.18
N CYS A 1000 -19.85 -27.85 -54.93
CA CYS A 1000 -20.90 -27.84 -55.95
C CYS A 1000 -21.71 -26.53 -55.92
N SER A 1001 -21.58 -25.78 -57.01
CA SER A 1001 -22.30 -24.53 -57.29
C SER A 1001 -23.56 -24.82 -58.11
N THR A 1002 -24.61 -24.00 -58.00
CA THR A 1002 -25.31 -23.48 -59.20
C THR A 1002 -26.33 -22.36 -58.91
N LYS A 1003 -26.10 -21.21 -59.58
CA LYS A 1003 -27.06 -20.31 -60.26
C LYS A 1003 -28.25 -19.67 -59.49
N ARG A 1004 -28.33 -18.33 -59.63
CA ARG A 1004 -29.52 -17.48 -59.37
C ARG A 1004 -30.72 -17.83 -60.28
N PRO A 1005 -31.93 -17.38 -59.89
CA PRO A 1005 -32.63 -16.41 -60.73
C PRO A 1005 -33.06 -15.11 -60.01
N ARG A 1006 -33.64 -14.17 -60.77
CA ARG A 1006 -34.16 -12.84 -60.36
C ARG A 1006 -35.70 -12.81 -60.49
N PHE A 1007 -36.31 -11.77 -59.89
CA PHE A 1007 -37.74 -11.38 -59.94
C PHE A 1007 -38.69 -12.22 -59.05
N LYS A 1008 -39.80 -11.68 -58.51
CA LYS A 1008 -40.40 -10.31 -58.62
C LYS A 1008 -41.13 -9.91 -57.32
N SER A 1009 -41.71 -8.70 -57.31
CA SER A 1009 -42.67 -8.24 -56.31
C SER A 1009 -44.01 -8.99 -56.41
N ASP A 1010 -44.83 -8.79 -55.38
CA ASP A 1010 -46.27 -9.09 -55.28
C ASP A 1010 -46.65 -10.56 -54.97
N ASP A 1011 -46.92 -10.82 -53.68
CA ASP A 1011 -48.23 -11.34 -53.22
C ASP A 1011 -48.33 -11.31 -51.68
N LEU A 1012 -49.35 -10.61 -51.17
CA LEU A 1012 -49.83 -10.61 -49.76
C LEU A 1012 -51.06 -11.53 -49.71
N PRO A 1013 -51.29 -12.32 -48.63
CA PRO A 1013 -51.73 -11.79 -47.32
C PRO A 1013 -51.11 -12.54 -46.11
N GLY A 1014 -51.32 -12.20 -44.84
CA GLY A 1014 -52.12 -11.17 -44.19
C GLY A 1014 -52.53 -11.62 -42.77
N SER A 1015 -52.87 -10.68 -41.89
CA SER A 1015 -53.20 -10.85 -40.44
C SER A 1015 -52.02 -11.24 -39.51
N GLY A 1016 -51.84 -10.61 -38.34
CA GLY A 1016 -52.45 -9.36 -37.88
C GLY A 1016 -52.31 -9.11 -36.37
N LYS A 1017 -52.01 -7.84 -36.01
CA LYS A 1017 -52.11 -7.23 -34.66
C LYS A 1017 -51.10 -7.80 -33.61
N GLN A 1018 -50.61 -7.03 -32.64
CA GLN A 1018 -50.96 -5.68 -32.19
C GLN A 1018 -49.75 -4.92 -31.62
N SER A 1019 -49.89 -3.59 -31.56
CA SER A 1019 -49.22 -2.61 -30.69
C SER A 1019 -48.70 -3.14 -29.32
N ASP A 1020 -47.73 -2.53 -28.63
CA ASP A 1020 -47.55 -1.08 -28.49
C ASP A 1020 -46.24 -0.69 -27.76
N LYS A 1021 -45.87 0.60 -27.85
CA LYS A 1021 -45.09 1.40 -26.87
C LYS A 1021 -43.59 1.16 -26.59
N LYS A 1022 -42.86 2.20 -27.01
CA LYS A 1022 -41.82 2.98 -26.32
C LYS A 1022 -40.35 2.58 -26.43
N CYS A 1023 -39.59 3.57 -26.92
CA CYS A 1023 -38.16 3.79 -26.69
C CYS A 1023 -37.89 4.13 -25.22
#